data_AF-A0A1I2EQ62-F1
#
_entry.id   AF-A0A1I2EQ62-F1
#
_cell.length_a   1.000
_cell.length_b   1.000
_cell.length_c   1.000
_cell.angle_alpha   90.00
_cell.angle_beta   90.00
_cell.angle_gamma   90.00
#
_symmetry.space_group_name_H-M   'P 1'
#
loop_
_entity.id
_entity.type
_entity.pdbx_description
1 polymer ?
#
loop_
_entity_poly.entity_id
_entity_poly.type
_entity_poly.pdbx_seq_one_letter_code
_entity_poly.pdbx_strand_id
1 'polypeptide(L)'
;MSARVLEACRRVLSLLLLLALVVGIPVALWVLSRAYLPDQFPTWTQVTAALSGPDTGAVFAGFLVVVGWVAWAVFAVSVAVEIPAQLRGVPAPRLPGLGSMQQLAGLLVAAVLGVGGAPLLSWVAAPAYASPPLVSEQPAAPVEEPAATGSSVGQAGPDAAAAPGPQYTVQPRDTLGRIAARTLGDWERFDEIFELNRGRPQPDGRELTDARVIRPGWVLTLPADAASQPAAVAGQVVVESGDTLSEIAEEEGLPGWRPIFVLNAGEQQPGGRLFTDPHLIFPGQVLDIPGDPQPDEEGPATSEPEAPAPAEPSVPPPTTDAPPTEQPATPSRAGDAAEQSTDPGEESPTGLAATLAGGGALLAAGIGAALLVQRRQRLRRRRAGRMLAPTPPTLIGAEASVLVAASAGVADFTALDVALRSLAVALSDQPGAQLPDVVGARLSGHRLDLRLHAPTACGPPPPWTADETGWWWSLDLAADIPVDPDRARGRLAPYPGLVSVGSEGGQRWLLDLERIGILRLSGPLERCEDFARHLAAELAVNSWSDLLHATVVGFGTELVDLNPERLRHAEDLVSVVATLHATLRQYTDGADTRRDAVLDGRLHATAGDGWMPEILLVAPDAGGGDRDLAVLTAAMHQHGDRTPLAVVLGEEPGAPAEGWLLTLTDDGRLLIPGLDLSLQARQLTAQEAADIAALLAFERGADDAAIPAAAGDQPWQTYTDATGALLENVTLPRGPDRNGEGPAGVAAAAARAQWTPAVPGSVLPQDTGIYVQSSAVTVEDVEALARRAPTDLRDRVEDDLEQLDRDLADWWDPDCSWPRLTLLGPIALRAHGDETAVVKSGLRRRYEEVVAYLATRTHGATGDEAAAALRPDMADPVTARAYVHRVAAGARAWLGTDPVTGEKYLSSGHRGAYSLRNVLVDAELFRQLRCRAGVRGGDGIRDLSAALELVSGLPFGQRPSGYEWLQGLDLAYTAGVCDVAHLVVTSALADGDLETARAASQTALLVAPEDEKVLVDAMWVAFRDGNQAEGEAFVARIVAVNDGEDEMDLHMSTAETIARARREFVARAS
;
A
#
# COMPACT_ATOMS: atom_id res chain seq x y z
N MET A 1 -8.98 26.25 33.60
CA MET A 1 -8.17 25.80 34.75
C MET A 1 -6.70 26.00 34.40
N SER A 2 -5.85 26.50 35.31
CA SER A 2 -4.42 26.68 35.01
C SER A 2 -3.71 25.31 34.92
N ALA A 3 -2.69 25.19 34.06
CA ALA A 3 -1.93 23.95 33.84
C ALA A 3 -1.43 23.29 35.14
N ARG A 4 -1.09 24.12 36.15
CA ARG A 4 -0.67 23.66 37.48
C ARG A 4 -1.76 22.93 38.27
N VAL A 5 -3.03 23.31 38.11
CA VAL A 5 -4.17 22.65 38.78
C VAL A 5 -4.44 21.30 38.11
N LEU A 6 -4.35 21.23 36.78
CA LEU A 6 -4.53 20.01 36.01
C LEU A 6 -3.45 18.97 36.34
N GLU A 7 -2.20 19.42 36.47
CA GLU A 7 -1.09 18.56 36.86
C GLU A 7 -1.20 18.06 38.31
N ALA A 8 -1.65 18.91 39.23
CA ALA A 8 -1.92 18.50 40.62
C ALA A 8 -3.06 17.47 40.71
N CYS A 9 -4.16 17.67 39.97
CA CYS A 9 -5.24 16.70 39.88
C CYS A 9 -4.76 15.35 39.31
N ARG A 10 -3.92 15.38 38.27
CA ARG A 10 -3.35 14.18 37.67
C ARG A 10 -2.49 13.38 38.66
N ARG A 11 -1.60 14.06 39.41
CA ARG A 11 -0.76 13.41 40.43
C ARG A 11 -1.58 12.77 41.55
N VAL A 12 -2.64 13.46 42.01
CA VAL A 12 -3.55 12.92 43.03
C VAL A 12 -4.30 11.70 42.49
N LEU A 13 -4.81 11.74 41.27
CA LEU A 13 -5.50 10.62 40.64
C LEU A 13 -4.58 9.40 40.46
N SER A 14 -3.35 9.61 39.97
CA SER A 14 -2.35 8.56 39.83
C SER A 14 -1.95 7.95 41.17
N LEU A 15 -1.84 8.77 42.23
CA LEU A 15 -1.55 8.28 43.58
C LEU A 15 -2.69 7.43 44.12
N LEU A 16 -3.94 7.87 43.93
CA LEU A 16 -5.12 7.10 44.33
C LEU A 16 -5.22 5.77 43.58
N LEU A 17 -4.95 5.77 42.27
CA LEU A 17 -4.93 4.56 41.45
C LEU A 17 -3.84 3.58 41.92
N LEU A 18 -2.62 4.07 42.14
CA LEU A 18 -1.51 3.26 42.65
C LEU A 18 -1.86 2.65 44.01
N LEU A 19 -2.46 3.43 44.92
CA LEU A 19 -2.86 2.96 46.24
C LEU A 19 -4.00 1.93 46.15
N ALA A 20 -4.96 2.11 45.23
CA ALA A 20 -6.00 1.13 44.95
C ALA A 20 -5.44 -0.20 44.42
N LEU A 21 -4.43 -0.17 43.55
CA LEU A 21 -3.79 -1.38 43.03
C LEU A 21 -2.91 -2.08 44.07
N VAL A 22 -2.13 -1.32 44.85
CA VAL A 22 -1.20 -1.87 45.84
C VAL A 22 -1.94 -2.36 47.09
N VAL A 23 -3.00 -1.68 47.54
CA VAL A 23 -3.72 -2.02 48.79
C VAL A 23 -5.09 -2.66 48.51
N GLY A 24 -5.82 -2.18 47.52
CA GLY A 24 -7.17 -2.66 47.21
C GLY A 24 -7.21 -4.08 46.65
N ILE A 25 -6.29 -4.42 45.73
CA ILE A 25 -6.22 -5.78 45.17
C ILE A 25 -5.94 -6.84 46.25
N PRO A 26 -4.96 -6.68 47.17
CA PRO A 26 -4.76 -7.62 48.27
C PRO A 26 -5.95 -7.77 49.20
N VAL A 27 -6.66 -6.69 49.48
CA VAL A 27 -7.87 -6.75 50.32
C VAL A 27 -8.96 -7.56 49.60
N ALA A 28 -9.18 -7.32 48.31
CA ALA A 28 -10.14 -8.07 47.50
C ALA A 28 -9.74 -9.55 47.39
N LEU A 29 -8.47 -9.84 47.08
CA LEU A 29 -7.94 -11.19 47.01
C LEU A 29 -7.99 -11.88 48.36
N TRP A 30 -7.78 -11.20 49.48
CA TRP A 30 -7.90 -11.78 50.82
C TRP A 30 -9.35 -12.15 51.18
N VAL A 31 -10.32 -11.32 50.79
CA VAL A 31 -11.76 -11.64 50.94
C VAL A 31 -12.12 -12.86 50.08
N LEU A 32 -11.65 -12.90 48.82
CA LEU A 32 -11.86 -14.03 47.92
C LEU A 32 -11.12 -15.29 48.38
N SER A 33 -9.93 -15.16 48.97
CA SER A 33 -9.18 -16.28 49.55
C SER A 33 -9.96 -16.97 50.65
N ARG A 34 -10.66 -16.21 51.51
CA ARG A 34 -11.52 -16.79 52.55
C ARG A 34 -12.77 -17.48 52.01
N ALA A 35 -13.19 -17.16 50.78
CA ALA A 35 -14.34 -17.80 50.14
C ALA A 35 -13.97 -19.04 49.32
N TYR A 36 -12.79 -19.06 48.70
CA TYR A 36 -12.41 -20.05 47.68
C TYR A 36 -11.13 -20.85 47.99
N LEU A 37 -10.33 -20.44 48.98
CA LEU A 37 -9.17 -21.21 49.43
C LEU A 37 -9.47 -21.86 50.78
N PRO A 38 -9.09 -23.14 50.98
CA PRO A 38 -9.28 -23.82 52.26
C PRO A 38 -8.36 -23.22 53.34
N ASP A 39 -8.86 -23.15 54.59
CA ASP A 39 -8.12 -22.66 55.76
C ASP A 39 -6.90 -23.52 56.14
N GLN A 40 -6.71 -24.67 55.48
CA GLN A 40 -5.60 -25.59 55.68
C GLN A 40 -5.03 -26.03 54.33
N PHE A 41 -3.72 -26.28 54.26
CA PHE A 41 -3.09 -26.80 53.05
C PHE A 41 -3.74 -28.13 52.64
N PRO A 42 -4.31 -28.23 51.43
CA PRO A 42 -5.00 -29.43 51.01
C PRO A 42 -4.00 -30.58 50.85
N THR A 43 -4.40 -31.76 51.33
CA THR A 43 -3.61 -32.99 51.12
C THR A 43 -3.71 -33.44 49.67
N TRP A 44 -2.70 -34.16 49.17
CA TRP A 44 -2.65 -34.55 47.74
C TRP A 44 -3.88 -35.38 47.31
N THR A 45 -4.45 -36.13 48.25
CA THR A 45 -5.71 -36.88 48.06
C THR A 45 -6.94 -35.99 47.92
N GLN A 46 -6.96 -34.81 48.54
CA GLN A 46 -8.07 -33.85 48.43
C GLN A 46 -8.05 -33.10 47.11
N VAL A 47 -6.86 -32.80 46.56
CA VAL A 47 -6.76 -32.13 45.26
C VAL A 47 -7.12 -33.10 44.12
N THR A 48 -6.69 -34.36 44.17
CA THR A 48 -7.09 -35.35 43.17
C THR A 48 -8.57 -35.70 43.25
N ALA A 49 -9.15 -35.76 44.46
CA ALA A 49 -10.59 -35.94 44.65
C ALA A 49 -11.41 -34.73 44.15
N ALA A 50 -10.91 -33.50 44.34
CA ALA A 50 -11.56 -32.29 43.85
C ALA A 50 -11.49 -32.17 42.31
N LEU A 51 -10.41 -32.65 41.69
CA LEU A 51 -10.25 -32.70 40.22
C LEU A 51 -11.03 -33.85 39.55
N SER A 52 -11.37 -34.90 40.32
CA SER A 52 -12.10 -36.08 39.80
C SER A 52 -13.60 -36.05 40.13
N GLY A 53 -14.08 -35.02 40.82
CA GLY A 53 -15.47 -34.84 41.23
C GLY A 53 -16.29 -34.01 40.23
N PRO A 54 -17.63 -33.94 40.40
CA PRO A 54 -18.49 -33.08 39.58
C PRO A 54 -18.07 -31.61 39.71
N ASP A 55 -17.85 -30.94 38.58
CA ASP A 55 -17.36 -29.55 38.57
C ASP A 55 -18.42 -28.60 39.14
N THR A 56 -18.03 -27.92 40.23
CA THR A 56 -18.85 -26.91 40.91
C THR A 56 -18.29 -25.50 40.70
N GLY A 57 -17.27 -25.34 39.86
CA GLY A 57 -16.59 -24.06 39.57
C GLY A 57 -15.69 -23.53 40.70
N ALA A 58 -15.75 -24.14 41.89
CA ALA A 58 -14.99 -23.68 43.07
C ALA A 58 -13.48 -23.90 42.95
N VAL A 59 -13.04 -25.01 42.33
CA VAL A 59 -11.61 -25.31 42.10
C VAL A 59 -11.00 -24.30 41.13
N PHE A 60 -11.72 -24.00 40.05
CA PHE A 60 -11.32 -22.99 39.07
C PHE A 60 -11.27 -21.59 39.70
N ALA A 61 -12.28 -21.21 40.49
CA ALA A 61 -12.28 -19.94 41.22
C ALA A 61 -11.11 -19.84 42.23
N GLY A 62 -10.80 -20.91 42.96
CA GLY A 62 -9.66 -20.98 43.87
C GLY A 62 -8.32 -20.84 43.14
N PHE A 63 -8.17 -21.49 41.97
CA PHE A 63 -6.99 -21.34 41.12
C PHE A 63 -6.81 -19.90 40.64
N LEU A 64 -7.88 -19.22 40.22
CA LEU A 64 -7.83 -17.81 39.83
C LEU A 64 -7.39 -16.89 40.98
N VAL A 65 -7.80 -17.17 42.21
CA VAL A 65 -7.34 -16.40 43.38
C VAL A 65 -5.84 -16.57 43.61
N VAL A 66 -5.29 -17.78 43.43
CA VAL A 66 -3.84 -18.03 43.53
C VAL A 66 -3.08 -17.29 42.43
N VAL A 67 -3.54 -17.39 41.18
CA VAL A 67 -2.96 -16.64 40.04
C VAL A 67 -3.01 -15.14 40.30
N GLY A 68 -4.11 -14.63 40.86
CA GLY A 68 -4.27 -13.23 41.26
C GLY A 68 -3.23 -12.78 42.29
N TRP A 69 -2.95 -13.60 43.31
CA TRP A 69 -1.89 -13.31 44.30
C TRP A 69 -0.50 -13.28 43.68
N VAL A 70 -0.19 -14.20 42.76
CA VAL A 70 1.10 -14.22 42.04
C VAL A 70 1.24 -12.98 41.17
N ALA A 71 0.23 -12.65 40.37
CA ALA A 71 0.23 -11.47 39.51
C ALA A 71 0.38 -10.17 40.33
N TRP A 72 -0.33 -10.07 41.46
CA TRP A 72 -0.20 -8.92 42.36
C TRP A 72 1.20 -8.84 42.98
N ALA A 73 1.78 -9.96 43.43
CA ALA A 73 3.13 -9.96 44.02
C ALA A 73 4.18 -9.50 43.00
N VAL A 74 4.08 -9.96 41.75
CA VAL A 74 4.95 -9.52 40.64
C VAL A 74 4.82 -8.01 40.41
N PHE A 75 3.59 -7.49 40.37
CA PHE A 75 3.34 -6.05 40.23
C PHE A 75 3.91 -5.25 41.42
N ALA A 76 3.68 -5.71 42.66
CA ALA A 76 4.16 -5.03 43.87
C ALA A 76 5.69 -4.99 43.96
N VAL A 77 6.38 -6.09 43.60
CA VAL A 77 7.84 -6.14 43.52
C VAL A 77 8.35 -5.16 42.46
N SER A 78 7.70 -5.10 41.30
CA SER A 78 8.04 -4.17 40.23
C SER A 78 7.93 -2.70 40.69
N VAL A 79 6.83 -2.33 41.36
CA VAL A 79 6.66 -1.00 41.97
C VAL A 79 7.75 -0.70 43.02
N ALA A 80 8.10 -1.68 43.86
CA ALA A 80 9.11 -1.51 44.90
C ALA A 80 10.53 -1.31 44.35
N VAL A 81 10.85 -1.86 43.17
CA VAL A 81 12.13 -1.67 42.47
C VAL A 81 12.18 -0.30 41.75
N GLU A 82 11.06 0.13 41.17
CA GLU A 82 10.96 1.39 40.41
C GLU A 82 11.01 2.64 41.29
N ILE A 83 10.35 2.64 42.46
CA ILE A 83 10.33 3.77 43.40
C ILE A 83 11.75 4.30 43.73
N PRO A 84 12.69 3.49 44.23
CA PRO A 84 14.02 3.96 44.58
C PRO A 84 14.89 4.29 43.36
N ALA A 85 14.65 3.69 42.20
CA ALA A 85 15.37 4.01 40.96
C ALA A 85 14.98 5.40 40.46
N GLN A 86 13.68 5.70 40.41
CA GLN A 86 13.16 6.99 39.95
C GLN A 86 13.43 8.12 40.95
N LEU A 87 13.37 7.86 42.27
CA LEU A 87 13.77 8.83 43.28
C LEU A 87 15.26 9.20 43.22
N ARG A 88 16.10 8.34 42.64
CA ARG A 88 17.54 8.56 42.47
C ARG A 88 17.93 9.02 41.06
N GLY A 89 16.98 9.11 40.14
CA GLY A 89 17.24 9.48 38.74
C GLY A 89 18.13 8.49 37.98
N VAL A 90 18.10 7.20 38.34
CA VAL A 90 18.90 6.14 37.70
C VAL A 90 17.97 5.10 37.06
N PRO A 91 18.38 4.44 35.95
CA PRO A 91 17.58 3.40 35.33
C PRO A 91 17.34 2.23 36.29
N ALA A 92 16.10 1.75 36.39
CA ALA A 92 15.76 0.62 37.23
C ALA A 92 16.38 -0.68 36.71
N PRO A 93 16.91 -1.56 37.58
CA PRO A 93 17.44 -2.86 37.17
C PRO A 93 16.31 -3.73 36.62
N ARG A 94 16.48 -4.30 35.42
CA ARG A 94 15.46 -5.15 34.77
C ARG A 94 15.40 -6.52 35.45
N LEU A 95 14.21 -6.92 35.89
CA LEU A 95 13.97 -8.26 36.42
C LEU A 95 13.75 -9.26 35.25
N PRO A 96 14.49 -10.38 35.17
CA PRO A 96 14.34 -11.34 34.07
C PRO A 96 12.93 -11.92 34.04
N GLY A 97 12.30 -11.90 32.87
CA GLY A 97 10.94 -12.43 32.64
C GLY A 97 9.78 -11.50 33.04
N LEU A 98 10.03 -10.29 33.57
CA LEU A 98 9.00 -9.38 34.10
C LEU A 98 8.99 -7.97 33.46
N GLY A 99 9.67 -7.80 32.33
CA GLY A 99 9.95 -6.48 31.74
C GLY A 99 8.72 -5.61 31.45
N SER A 100 7.64 -6.18 30.91
CA SER A 100 6.41 -5.45 30.57
C SER A 100 5.65 -4.95 31.81
N MET A 101 5.61 -5.75 32.88
CA MET A 101 4.95 -5.37 34.13
C MET A 101 5.77 -4.35 34.93
N GLN A 102 7.11 -4.42 34.81
CA GLN A 102 8.03 -3.43 35.36
C GLN A 102 7.91 -2.08 34.66
N GLN A 103 7.75 -2.05 33.33
CA GLN A 103 7.50 -0.82 32.56
C GLN A 103 6.18 -0.14 32.97
N LEU A 104 5.09 -0.90 33.12
CA LEU A 104 3.81 -0.38 33.60
C LEU A 104 3.90 0.20 35.02
N ALA A 105 4.58 -0.50 35.93
CA ALA A 105 4.84 -0.02 37.28
C ALA A 105 5.68 1.29 37.26
N GLY A 106 6.70 1.33 36.40
CA GLY A 106 7.55 2.51 36.21
C GLY A 106 6.77 3.73 35.71
N LEU A 107 5.86 3.55 34.75
CA LEU A 107 4.99 4.62 34.24
C LEU A 107 4.02 5.15 35.31
N LEU A 108 3.43 4.27 36.13
CA LEU A 108 2.56 4.67 37.24
C LEU A 108 3.33 5.45 38.32
N VAL A 109 4.53 5.00 38.67
CA VAL A 109 5.42 5.69 39.62
C VAL A 109 5.86 7.05 39.06
N ALA A 110 6.21 7.13 37.77
CA ALA A 110 6.60 8.36 37.10
C ALA A 110 5.45 9.38 37.01
N ALA A 111 4.21 8.91 36.80
CA ALA A 111 3.01 9.74 36.82
C ALA A 111 2.71 10.31 38.21
N VAL A 112 2.95 9.54 39.28
CA VAL A 112 2.85 10.01 40.67
C VAL A 112 3.93 11.04 41.01
N LEU A 113 5.17 10.80 40.58
CA LEU A 113 6.31 11.69 40.82
C LEU A 113 6.33 12.94 39.91
N GLY A 114 5.55 12.94 38.83
CA GLY A 114 5.45 14.05 37.88
C GLY A 114 6.69 14.20 36.98
N VAL A 115 7.41 13.11 36.73
CA VAL A 115 8.70 13.10 36.01
C VAL A 115 8.55 12.85 34.50
N GLY A 116 7.34 12.54 34.01
CA GLY A 116 7.06 12.34 32.58
C GLY A 116 5.71 12.90 32.15
N GLY A 117 5.71 13.70 31.08
CA GLY A 117 4.49 14.23 30.46
C GLY A 117 3.97 13.30 29.36
N ALA A 118 3.20 12.26 29.71
CA ALA A 118 2.39 11.53 28.74
C ALA A 118 1.02 11.14 29.34
N PRO A 119 -0.09 11.20 28.59
CA PRO A 119 -1.43 10.84 29.08
C PRO A 119 -1.64 9.32 29.08
N LEU A 120 -2.14 8.77 30.20
CA LEU A 120 -2.36 7.32 30.44
C LEU A 120 -3.73 6.81 29.94
N LEU A 121 -4.35 7.39 28.92
CA LEU A 121 -5.70 6.98 28.44
C LEU A 121 -5.76 6.40 27.01
N SER A 122 -4.63 6.09 26.38
CA SER A 122 -4.59 5.57 25.00
C SER A 122 -4.68 4.04 24.87
N TRP A 123 -5.22 3.32 25.86
CA TRP A 123 -5.24 1.83 25.87
C TRP A 123 -6.51 1.19 25.27
N VAL A 124 -7.29 1.96 24.50
CA VAL A 124 -8.33 1.41 23.62
C VAL A 124 -8.12 1.97 22.21
N ALA A 125 -7.05 1.54 21.55
CA ALA A 125 -6.84 1.70 20.12
C ALA A 125 -6.08 0.48 19.58
N ALA A 126 -6.42 0.08 18.36
CA ALA A 126 -5.84 -0.99 17.54
C ALA A 126 -4.29 -0.91 17.45
N PRO A 127 -3.58 -1.98 17.01
CA PRO A 127 -2.12 -1.93 16.92
C PRO A 127 -1.69 -0.81 15.97
N ALA A 128 -1.13 0.24 16.53
CA ALA A 128 -0.47 1.30 15.78
C ALA A 128 0.90 0.79 15.33
N TYR A 129 1.16 0.91 14.03
CA TYR A 129 2.49 0.77 13.46
C TYR A 129 3.47 1.68 14.20
N ALA A 130 4.61 1.11 14.57
CA ALA A 130 5.66 1.78 15.33
C ALA A 130 6.22 2.98 14.55
N SER A 131 6.27 4.15 15.20
CA SER A 131 7.13 5.26 14.77
C SER A 131 8.57 5.01 15.25
N PRO A 132 9.60 5.34 14.47
CA PRO A 132 10.99 5.21 14.91
C PRO A 132 11.34 6.22 16.02
N PRO A 133 12.34 5.93 16.89
CA PRO A 133 12.68 6.80 18.02
C PRO A 133 13.43 8.06 17.57
N LEU A 134 13.02 9.22 18.09
CA LEU A 134 13.76 10.49 17.98
C LEU A 134 15.16 10.36 18.61
N VAL A 135 16.19 10.64 17.81
CA VAL A 135 17.53 10.99 18.31
C VAL A 135 17.49 12.45 18.76
N SER A 136 17.71 12.71 20.05
CA SER A 136 17.91 14.07 20.56
C SER A 136 19.40 14.42 20.46
N GLU A 137 19.75 15.33 19.55
CA GLU A 137 21.06 15.99 19.55
C GLU A 137 21.07 17.23 20.47
N GLN A 138 22.21 17.42 21.12
CA GLN A 138 22.47 18.32 22.22
C GLN A 138 22.99 19.68 21.70
N PRO A 139 22.60 20.84 22.28
CA PRO A 139 22.83 22.15 21.66
C PRO A 139 24.25 22.68 21.88
N ALA A 140 24.87 23.21 20.82
CA ALA A 140 26.02 24.09 20.89
C ALA A 140 25.62 25.53 20.47
N ALA A 141 26.00 26.50 21.29
CA ALA A 141 25.64 27.92 21.21
C ALA A 141 26.73 28.74 20.44
N PRO A 142 26.61 30.07 20.28
CA PRO A 142 26.42 30.73 18.99
C PRO A 142 27.64 31.55 18.53
N VAL A 143 27.72 31.87 17.24
CA VAL A 143 28.62 32.93 16.73
C VAL A 143 27.80 33.96 15.95
N GLU A 144 27.98 35.20 16.39
CA GLU A 144 27.41 36.47 15.93
C GLU A 144 27.74 36.79 14.47
N GLU A 145 26.72 37.23 13.72
CA GLU A 145 26.84 37.86 12.42
C GLU A 145 26.49 39.36 12.53
N PRO A 146 27.30 40.29 11.99
CA PRO A 146 26.90 41.69 11.86
C PRO A 146 26.29 41.98 10.49
N ALA A 147 25.18 42.70 10.53
CA ALA A 147 24.47 43.31 9.40
C ALA A 147 25.32 44.31 8.58
N ALA A 148 25.07 44.40 7.27
CA ALA A 148 24.29 45.50 6.67
C ALA A 148 24.56 45.72 5.16
N THR A 149 23.49 46.15 4.47
CA THR A 149 23.44 47.09 3.32
C THR A 149 23.77 46.60 1.90
N GLY A 150 22.72 46.15 1.20
CA GLY A 150 22.03 46.88 0.12
C GLY A 150 22.83 47.44 -1.06
N SER A 151 22.46 47.01 -2.28
CA SER A 151 22.24 47.89 -3.44
C SER A 151 21.44 47.20 -4.55
N SER A 152 20.44 47.92 -5.04
CA SER A 152 19.57 47.61 -6.17
C SER A 152 20.20 47.95 -7.51
N VAL A 153 20.14 47.04 -8.49
CA VAL A 153 20.10 47.27 -9.94
C VAL A 153 19.45 46.01 -10.52
N GLY A 154 18.47 45.96 -11.42
CA GLY A 154 17.81 46.91 -12.29
C GLY A 154 17.17 46.05 -13.39
N GLN A 155 15.87 46.18 -13.63
CA GLN A 155 15.07 45.41 -14.58
C GLN A 155 15.68 45.32 -15.99
N ALA A 156 15.68 44.10 -16.54
CA ALA A 156 15.52 43.83 -17.97
C ALA A 156 14.80 42.49 -18.12
N GLY A 157 13.54 42.51 -18.54
CA GLY A 157 12.82 41.29 -18.95
C GLY A 157 13.17 40.92 -20.39
N PRO A 158 12.92 39.67 -20.82
CA PRO A 158 12.64 39.42 -22.21
C PRO A 158 11.41 38.53 -22.43
N ASP A 159 10.58 38.99 -23.37
CA ASP A 159 9.62 38.21 -24.13
C ASP A 159 10.16 38.20 -25.58
N ALA A 160 10.63 37.05 -26.07
CA ALA A 160 11.02 36.83 -27.46
C ALA A 160 11.05 35.33 -27.80
N ALA A 161 10.06 34.87 -28.57
CA ALA A 161 10.00 33.51 -29.10
C ALA A 161 11.15 33.23 -30.08
N ALA A 162 11.94 32.18 -29.80
CA ALA A 162 13.16 31.82 -30.53
C ALA A 162 12.87 31.06 -31.85
N ALA A 163 13.64 31.39 -32.89
CA ALA A 163 13.67 30.67 -34.17
C ALA A 163 14.39 29.30 -34.05
N PRO A 164 14.12 28.31 -34.94
CA PRO A 164 14.77 27.00 -34.87
C PRO A 164 16.28 27.08 -35.16
N GLY A 165 17.08 26.47 -34.28
CA GLY A 165 18.54 26.45 -34.25
C GLY A 165 19.17 25.11 -34.66
N PRO A 166 20.41 24.82 -34.22
CA PRO A 166 21.17 23.65 -34.62
C PRO A 166 20.55 22.33 -34.14
N GLN A 167 20.87 21.23 -34.82
CA GLN A 167 20.41 19.89 -34.46
C GLN A 167 21.39 19.21 -33.49
N TYR A 168 20.85 18.50 -32.51
CA TYR A 168 21.59 17.74 -31.51
C TYR A 168 21.16 16.27 -31.52
N THR A 169 22.13 15.36 -31.61
CA THR A 169 21.86 13.92 -31.53
C THR A 169 22.01 13.45 -30.09
N VAL A 170 20.91 12.94 -29.51
CA VAL A 170 20.84 12.45 -28.14
C VAL A 170 21.82 11.30 -27.93
N GLN A 171 22.68 11.43 -26.93
CA GLN A 171 23.66 10.40 -26.52
C GLN A 171 23.11 9.52 -25.38
N PRO A 172 23.71 8.36 -25.11
CA PRO A 172 23.39 7.57 -23.92
C PRO A 172 23.46 8.41 -22.63
N ARG A 173 22.39 8.34 -21.83
CA ARG A 173 22.22 9.07 -20.55
C ARG A 173 21.98 10.59 -20.68
N ASP A 174 21.74 11.12 -21.88
CA ASP A 174 21.28 12.49 -22.03
C ASP A 174 19.86 12.68 -21.48
N THR A 175 19.60 13.87 -20.96
CA THR A 175 18.25 14.37 -20.65
C THR A 175 18.08 15.73 -21.32
N LEU A 176 16.83 16.18 -21.54
CA LEU A 176 16.60 17.50 -22.15
C LEU A 176 17.23 18.62 -21.31
N GLY A 177 17.18 18.51 -19.97
CA GLY A 177 17.88 19.40 -19.05
C GLY A 177 19.39 19.38 -19.21
N ARG A 178 20.03 18.20 -19.35
CA ARG A 178 21.47 18.10 -19.62
C ARG A 178 21.85 18.74 -20.94
N ILE A 179 21.01 18.57 -21.97
CA ILE A 179 21.22 19.16 -23.27
C ILE A 179 21.05 20.68 -23.18
N ALA A 180 20.04 21.19 -22.47
CA ALA A 180 19.83 22.62 -22.23
C ALA A 180 20.99 23.24 -21.44
N ALA A 181 21.43 22.62 -20.35
CA ALA A 181 22.58 23.09 -19.59
C ALA A 181 23.87 23.10 -20.44
N ARG A 182 24.09 22.08 -21.28
CA ARG A 182 25.28 22.00 -22.13
C ARG A 182 25.26 22.95 -23.32
N THR A 183 24.09 23.18 -23.92
CA THR A 183 23.99 23.89 -25.20
C THR A 183 23.44 25.31 -25.05
N LEU A 184 22.62 25.57 -24.04
CA LEU A 184 22.01 26.87 -23.73
C LEU A 184 22.60 27.51 -22.46
N GLY A 185 23.41 26.78 -21.68
CA GLY A 185 24.04 27.27 -20.46
C GLY A 185 23.08 27.42 -19.28
N ASP A 186 21.85 26.94 -19.42
CA ASP A 186 20.78 27.01 -18.43
C ASP A 186 19.95 25.71 -18.49
N TRP A 187 19.90 25.01 -17.37
CA TRP A 187 19.18 23.75 -17.24
C TRP A 187 17.66 23.95 -17.39
N GLU A 188 17.12 25.08 -16.93
CA GLU A 188 15.67 25.35 -16.91
C GLU A 188 15.10 25.60 -18.32
N ARG A 189 15.96 25.85 -19.31
CA ARG A 189 15.57 26.11 -20.71
C ARG A 189 15.29 24.84 -21.53
N PHE A 190 15.14 23.68 -20.88
CA PHE A 190 14.81 22.43 -21.55
C PHE A 190 13.41 22.43 -22.16
N ASP A 191 12.47 23.20 -21.59
CA ASP A 191 11.11 23.37 -22.11
C ASP A 191 11.12 23.93 -23.53
N GLU A 192 12.07 24.82 -23.85
CA GLU A 192 12.24 25.35 -25.21
C GLU A 192 12.65 24.24 -26.20
N ILE A 193 13.53 23.32 -25.78
CA ILE A 193 13.93 22.17 -26.59
C ILE A 193 12.76 21.19 -26.74
N PHE A 194 12.00 20.95 -25.67
CA PHE A 194 10.83 20.07 -25.70
C PHE A 194 9.77 20.58 -26.68
N GLU A 195 9.34 21.84 -26.52
CA GLU A 195 8.30 22.44 -27.38
C GLU A 195 8.74 22.54 -28.85
N LEU A 196 10.03 22.76 -29.11
CA LEU A 196 10.55 22.75 -30.49
C LEU A 196 10.45 21.36 -31.14
N ASN A 197 10.48 20.27 -30.38
CA ASN A 197 10.57 18.89 -30.89
C ASN A 197 9.33 18.04 -30.65
N ARG A 198 8.35 18.55 -29.89
CA ARG A 198 7.12 17.85 -29.55
C ARG A 198 6.33 17.46 -30.81
N GLY A 199 5.95 16.18 -30.90
CA GLY A 199 5.19 15.64 -32.04
C GLY A 199 5.97 15.59 -33.36
N ARG A 200 7.31 15.69 -33.34
CA ARG A 200 8.14 15.47 -34.53
C ARG A 200 8.57 14.00 -34.63
N PRO A 201 8.43 13.35 -35.79
CA PRO A 201 8.89 11.99 -36.00
C PRO A 201 10.42 11.91 -35.91
N GLN A 202 10.90 10.98 -35.10
CA GLN A 202 12.31 10.68 -34.84
C GLN A 202 12.78 9.52 -35.73
N PRO A 203 14.10 9.29 -35.87
CA PRO A 203 14.65 8.23 -36.73
C PRO A 203 14.16 6.81 -36.43
N ASP A 204 13.66 6.55 -35.22
CA ASP A 204 13.07 5.27 -34.80
C ASP A 204 11.55 5.18 -35.04
N GLY A 205 10.96 6.18 -35.72
CA GLY A 205 9.53 6.26 -36.02
C GLY A 205 8.65 6.71 -34.84
N ARG A 206 9.23 7.02 -33.68
CA ARG A 206 8.52 7.53 -32.51
C ARG A 206 8.54 9.06 -32.49
N GLU A 207 7.74 9.66 -31.62
CA GLU A 207 7.67 11.12 -31.45
C GLU A 207 7.95 11.49 -29.99
N LEU A 208 8.54 12.65 -29.78
CA LEU A 208 8.72 13.22 -28.43
C LEU A 208 7.36 13.72 -27.94
N THR A 209 6.69 12.95 -27.08
CA THR A 209 5.41 13.29 -26.45
C THR A 209 5.54 13.68 -24.99
N ASP A 210 6.62 13.24 -24.34
CA ASP A 210 6.94 13.48 -22.94
C ASP A 210 8.39 13.99 -22.83
N ALA A 211 8.60 15.10 -22.12
CA ALA A 211 9.91 15.73 -21.90
C ALA A 211 10.90 14.83 -21.14
N ARG A 212 10.39 13.77 -20.48
CA ARG A 212 11.18 12.82 -19.68
C ARG A 212 11.79 11.69 -20.51
N VAL A 213 11.34 11.48 -21.75
CA VAL A 213 11.70 10.30 -22.56
C VAL A 213 12.37 10.73 -23.86
N ILE A 214 13.68 10.94 -23.79
CA ILE A 214 14.54 11.01 -24.98
C ILE A 214 15.38 9.75 -25.08
N ARG A 215 15.56 9.26 -26.31
CA ARG A 215 16.31 8.02 -26.57
C ARG A 215 17.61 8.32 -27.30
N PRO A 216 18.69 7.56 -27.03
CA PRO A 216 19.92 7.70 -27.79
C PRO A 216 19.67 7.54 -29.30
N GLY A 217 20.24 8.44 -30.10
CA GLY A 217 20.05 8.51 -31.55
C GLY A 217 18.89 9.40 -32.01
N TRP A 218 18.08 9.96 -31.11
CA TRP A 218 17.09 10.97 -31.47
C TRP A 218 17.76 12.28 -31.90
N VAL A 219 17.15 13.01 -32.84
CA VAL A 219 17.68 14.26 -33.40
C VAL A 219 16.76 15.41 -33.00
N LEU A 220 17.23 16.23 -32.06
CA LEU A 220 16.50 17.36 -31.50
C LEU A 220 16.93 18.67 -32.16
N THR A 221 15.96 19.51 -32.51
CA THR A 221 16.18 20.90 -32.94
C THR A 221 16.30 21.78 -31.70
N LEU A 222 17.44 22.43 -31.51
CA LEU A 222 17.66 23.33 -30.38
C LEU A 222 17.21 24.76 -30.71
N PRO A 223 17.03 25.65 -29.71
CA PRO A 223 16.90 27.09 -29.91
C PRO A 223 18.08 27.69 -30.68
N ALA A 224 17.86 28.78 -31.43
CA ALA A 224 18.87 29.40 -32.31
C ALA A 224 20.15 29.89 -31.60
N ASP A 225 20.10 30.10 -30.28
CA ASP A 225 21.22 30.53 -29.44
C ASP A 225 22.04 29.36 -28.86
N ALA A 226 21.73 28.11 -29.23
CA ALA A 226 22.45 26.94 -28.76
C ALA A 226 23.89 26.83 -29.33
N ALA A 227 24.85 26.54 -28.45
CA ALA A 227 26.24 26.31 -28.81
C ALA A 227 26.43 24.98 -29.56
N SER A 228 27.27 25.00 -30.59
CA SER A 228 27.57 23.81 -31.42
C SER A 228 28.81 23.07 -30.89
N GLN A 229 28.59 21.93 -30.23
CA GLN A 229 29.57 20.90 -29.76
C GLN A 229 30.35 21.19 -28.45
N PRO A 230 30.54 20.18 -27.57
CA PRO A 230 31.35 20.30 -26.36
C PRO A 230 32.84 20.42 -26.68
N ALA A 231 33.53 21.34 -26.00
CA ALA A 231 34.97 21.57 -26.11
C ALA A 231 35.78 20.36 -25.61
N ALA A 232 36.93 20.10 -26.22
CA ALA A 232 37.87 19.07 -25.77
C ALA A 232 38.44 19.41 -24.37
N VAL A 233 38.77 18.40 -23.56
CA VAL A 233 39.38 18.60 -22.22
C VAL A 233 40.88 18.86 -22.38
N ALA A 234 41.38 20.00 -21.87
CA ALA A 234 42.81 20.35 -21.88
C ALA A 234 43.54 19.99 -20.58
N GLY A 235 42.84 19.90 -19.45
CA GLY A 235 43.45 19.65 -18.15
C GLY A 235 42.45 19.41 -17.03
N GLN A 236 42.95 19.16 -15.82
CA GLN A 236 42.15 18.98 -14.60
C GLN A 236 42.72 19.85 -13.47
N VAL A 237 41.85 20.54 -12.76
CA VAL A 237 42.18 21.34 -11.57
C VAL A 237 41.50 20.75 -10.35
N VAL A 238 42.23 20.64 -9.24
CA VAL A 238 41.67 20.23 -7.95
C VAL A 238 41.32 21.49 -7.16
N VAL A 239 40.05 21.63 -6.78
CA VAL A 239 39.53 22.78 -6.04
C VAL A 239 40.16 22.82 -4.64
N GLU A 240 40.74 23.96 -4.26
CA GLU A 240 41.26 24.23 -2.93
C GLU A 240 40.25 24.98 -2.04
N SER A 241 40.58 25.13 -0.75
CA SER A 241 39.70 25.79 0.22
C SER A 241 39.69 27.30 0.01
N GLY A 242 38.61 27.80 -0.59
CA GLY A 242 38.38 29.23 -0.82
C GLY A 242 38.23 29.59 -2.29
N ASP A 243 38.46 28.64 -3.20
CA ASP A 243 38.38 28.87 -4.64
C ASP A 243 36.95 29.15 -5.09
N THR A 244 36.84 29.97 -6.13
CA THR A 244 35.63 30.12 -6.93
C THR A 244 35.90 29.69 -8.37
N LEU A 245 34.87 29.21 -9.10
CA LEU A 245 35.04 28.88 -10.52
C LEU A 245 35.53 30.06 -11.36
N SER A 246 35.26 31.29 -10.92
CA SER A 246 35.70 32.50 -11.62
C SER A 246 37.20 32.72 -11.45
N GLU A 247 37.74 32.47 -10.25
CA GLU A 247 39.19 32.53 -9.99
C GLU A 247 39.91 31.40 -10.71
N ILE A 248 39.38 30.16 -10.68
CA ILE A 248 39.94 29.03 -11.42
C ILE A 248 39.95 29.31 -12.93
N ALA A 249 38.89 29.92 -13.48
CA ALA A 249 38.86 30.32 -14.88
C ALA A 249 39.89 31.39 -15.22
N GLU A 250 40.13 32.36 -14.33
CA GLU A 250 41.14 33.40 -14.53
C GLU A 250 42.57 32.82 -14.47
N GLU A 251 42.83 31.89 -13.56
CA GLU A 251 44.13 31.20 -13.42
C GLU A 251 44.44 30.31 -14.64
N GLU A 252 43.42 29.62 -15.18
CA GLU A 252 43.54 28.78 -16.37
C GLU A 252 43.42 29.55 -17.69
N GLY A 253 43.31 30.89 -17.65
CA GLY A 253 43.29 31.74 -18.84
C GLY A 253 42.01 31.68 -19.68
N LEU A 254 40.89 31.27 -19.08
CA LEU A 254 39.59 31.16 -19.71
C LEU A 254 38.78 32.48 -19.65
N PRO A 255 37.89 32.74 -20.62
CA PRO A 255 37.11 33.99 -20.69
C PRO A 255 36.04 34.13 -19.58
N GLY A 256 35.86 33.11 -18.74
CA GLY A 256 34.93 33.11 -17.60
C GLY A 256 34.69 31.68 -17.10
N TRP A 257 33.94 31.54 -16.00
CA TRP A 257 33.67 30.23 -15.36
C TRP A 257 32.74 29.30 -16.16
N ARG A 258 31.91 29.87 -17.06
CA ARG A 258 30.85 29.13 -17.77
C ARG A 258 31.34 27.90 -18.55
N PRO A 259 32.44 27.95 -19.31
CA PRO A 259 32.98 26.79 -20.01
C PRO A 259 33.39 25.64 -19.06
N ILE A 260 33.94 25.96 -17.89
CA ILE A 260 34.29 24.96 -16.86
C ILE A 260 33.01 24.31 -16.32
N PHE A 261 31.99 25.11 -16.00
CA PHE A 261 30.72 24.58 -15.52
C PHE A 261 30.03 23.70 -16.57
N VAL A 262 29.95 24.15 -17.83
CA VAL A 262 29.34 23.39 -18.93
C VAL A 262 30.02 22.04 -19.13
N LEU A 263 31.35 21.99 -18.95
CA LEU A 263 32.12 20.76 -19.10
C LEU A 263 31.89 19.76 -17.96
N ASN A 264 31.69 20.26 -16.73
CA ASN A 264 31.61 19.43 -15.52
C ASN A 264 30.19 19.28 -14.94
N ALA A 265 29.19 19.95 -15.52
CA ALA A 265 27.82 19.95 -15.00
C ALA A 265 27.23 18.52 -14.98
N GLY A 266 26.78 18.10 -13.80
CA GLY A 266 26.25 16.76 -13.55
C GLY A 266 27.29 15.70 -13.16
N GLU A 267 28.56 16.07 -12.96
CA GLU A 267 29.58 15.18 -12.37
C GLU A 267 29.39 15.04 -10.85
N GLN A 268 29.89 13.93 -10.28
CA GLN A 268 29.82 13.70 -8.83
C GLN A 268 30.80 14.60 -8.06
N GLN A 269 30.27 15.35 -7.10
CA GLN A 269 31.03 16.10 -6.12
C GLN A 269 31.41 15.23 -4.91
N PRO A 270 32.44 15.62 -4.13
CA PRO A 270 32.73 15.00 -2.85
C PRO A 270 31.48 14.90 -1.96
N GLY A 271 31.19 13.69 -1.47
CA GLY A 271 29.97 13.42 -0.68
C GLY A 271 28.75 12.99 -1.49
N GLY A 272 28.91 12.63 -2.78
CA GLY A 272 27.88 11.97 -3.60
C GLY A 272 26.83 12.90 -4.21
N ARG A 273 27.03 14.22 -4.13
CA ARG A 273 26.14 15.23 -4.73
C ARG A 273 26.46 15.44 -6.21
N LEU A 274 25.54 15.98 -6.99
CA LEU A 274 25.79 16.32 -8.40
C LEU A 274 26.15 17.80 -8.54
N PHE A 275 27.16 18.10 -9.36
CA PHE A 275 27.58 19.46 -9.64
C PHE A 275 26.55 20.17 -10.53
N THR A 276 25.62 20.88 -9.88
CA THR A 276 24.43 21.48 -10.52
C THR A 276 24.36 22.99 -10.32
N ASP A 277 25.06 23.53 -9.31
CA ASP A 277 25.18 24.97 -9.07
C ASP A 277 26.63 25.41 -9.33
N PRO A 278 26.87 26.34 -10.28
CA PRO A 278 28.21 26.85 -10.58
C PRO A 278 28.86 27.62 -9.41
N HIS A 279 28.08 28.07 -8.44
CA HIS A 279 28.60 28.79 -7.28
C HIS A 279 29.02 27.87 -6.13
N LEU A 280 28.78 26.56 -6.24
CA LEU A 280 28.98 25.61 -5.16
C LEU A 280 30.02 24.54 -5.55
N ILE A 281 31.30 24.82 -5.28
CA ILE A 281 32.43 23.88 -5.45
C ILE A 281 33.05 23.51 -4.10
N PHE A 282 33.57 22.28 -3.98
CA PHE A 282 34.09 21.75 -2.71
C PHE A 282 35.60 21.47 -2.76
N PRO A 283 36.35 21.71 -1.66
CA PRO A 283 37.76 21.37 -1.61
C PRO A 283 38.00 19.87 -1.89
N GLY A 284 38.90 19.57 -2.81
CA GLY A 284 39.19 18.21 -3.30
C GLY A 284 38.33 17.75 -4.49
N GLN A 285 37.39 18.59 -4.98
CA GLN A 285 36.68 18.35 -6.24
C GLN A 285 37.64 18.48 -7.43
N VAL A 286 37.59 17.56 -8.39
CA VAL A 286 38.36 17.65 -9.64
C VAL A 286 37.47 18.25 -10.73
N LEU A 287 37.93 19.32 -11.37
CA LEU A 287 37.24 20.00 -12.47
C LEU A 287 38.05 19.85 -13.76
N ASP A 288 37.43 19.32 -14.80
CA ASP A 288 37.96 19.32 -16.15
C ASP A 288 37.98 20.74 -16.72
N ILE A 289 39.08 21.15 -17.34
CA ILE A 289 39.27 22.48 -17.92
C ILE A 289 39.16 22.36 -19.44
N PRO A 290 38.29 23.16 -20.10
CA PRO A 290 38.13 23.14 -21.55
C PRO A 290 39.39 23.66 -22.26
N GLY A 291 39.80 22.94 -23.30
CA GLY A 291 40.95 23.26 -24.13
C GLY A 291 40.61 24.02 -25.41
N ASP A 292 41.58 24.78 -25.90
CA ASP A 292 41.53 25.32 -27.25
C ASP A 292 41.52 24.17 -28.28
N PRO A 293 40.67 24.22 -29.31
CA PRO A 293 40.65 23.20 -30.35
C PRO A 293 41.99 23.21 -31.11
N GLN A 294 42.81 22.21 -30.85
CA GLN A 294 44.06 21.99 -31.58
C GLN A 294 43.73 21.54 -33.01
N PRO A 295 44.26 22.19 -34.06
CA PRO A 295 44.00 21.81 -35.43
C PRO A 295 44.93 20.65 -35.83
N ASP A 296 44.49 19.41 -35.66
CA ASP A 296 45.22 18.24 -36.15
C ASP A 296 44.47 17.50 -37.27
N GLU A 297 45.08 17.67 -38.46
CA GLU A 297 45.34 16.70 -39.53
C GLU A 297 44.21 16.03 -40.35
N GLU A 298 44.29 16.30 -41.65
CA GLU A 298 43.52 15.70 -42.74
C GLU A 298 43.75 14.19 -42.93
N GLY A 299 42.64 13.44 -43.03
CA GLY A 299 42.39 12.48 -44.11
C GLY A 299 41.97 11.05 -43.72
N PRO A 300 41.30 10.27 -44.61
CA PRO A 300 40.60 10.64 -45.84
C PRO A 300 39.10 10.26 -45.85
N ALA A 301 38.36 10.95 -46.71
CA ALA A 301 36.95 10.72 -47.03
C ALA A 301 36.67 9.32 -47.60
N THR A 302 35.51 8.75 -47.27
CA THR A 302 34.85 7.71 -48.08
C THR A 302 33.32 7.87 -47.98
N SER A 303 32.77 8.46 -49.04
CA SER A 303 31.55 8.08 -49.77
C SER A 303 30.20 7.97 -49.06
N GLU A 304 29.36 8.95 -49.38
CA GLU A 304 27.89 8.93 -49.48
C GLU A 304 27.35 7.70 -50.26
N PRO A 305 26.16 7.19 -49.89
CA PRO A 305 25.11 7.04 -50.90
C PRO A 305 23.70 7.45 -50.41
N GLU A 306 23.19 8.51 -51.02
CA GLU A 306 21.98 8.57 -51.86
C GLU A 306 20.72 7.79 -51.43
N ALA A 307 19.67 8.55 -51.11
CA ALA A 307 18.28 8.10 -51.01
C ALA A 307 17.66 7.77 -52.38
N PRO A 308 16.59 6.95 -52.41
CA PRO A 308 15.48 7.30 -53.28
C PRO A 308 14.07 7.18 -52.65
N ALA A 309 13.19 7.95 -53.27
CA ALA A 309 11.81 8.33 -52.94
C ALA A 309 10.75 7.18 -53.02
N PRO A 310 9.49 7.44 -52.63
CA PRO A 310 8.46 6.42 -52.36
C PRO A 310 7.60 6.04 -53.58
N ALA A 311 6.97 4.87 -53.52
CA ALA A 311 5.96 4.41 -54.48
C ALA A 311 4.74 3.77 -53.76
N GLU A 312 3.54 4.27 -54.09
CA GLU A 312 2.22 3.62 -53.97
C GLU A 312 2.16 2.34 -54.86
N PRO A 313 1.24 1.33 -54.70
CA PRO A 313 -0.23 1.52 -54.82
C PRO A 313 -1.25 0.45 -54.26
N SER A 314 -2.54 0.86 -54.30
CA SER A 314 -3.76 0.11 -54.71
C SER A 314 -4.57 -0.87 -53.81
N VAL A 315 -5.91 -0.72 -53.89
CA VAL A 315 -7.07 -1.46 -53.33
C VAL A 315 -7.88 -2.04 -54.52
N PRO A 316 -8.51 -3.26 -54.53
CA PRO A 316 -9.92 -3.54 -54.07
C PRO A 316 -10.27 -5.04 -53.77
N PRO A 317 -11.54 -5.52 -53.69
CA PRO A 317 -12.76 -5.15 -52.91
C PRO A 317 -13.38 -6.35 -52.10
N PRO A 318 -14.50 -6.20 -51.36
CA PRO A 318 -15.27 -7.33 -50.80
C PRO A 318 -16.68 -7.53 -51.41
N THR A 319 -17.14 -8.78 -51.48
CA THR A 319 -18.53 -9.27 -51.70
C THR A 319 -18.47 -10.79 -51.42
N THR A 320 -19.42 -11.55 -50.85
CA THR A 320 -20.89 -11.53 -50.82
C THR A 320 -21.38 -12.70 -49.93
N ASP A 321 -22.56 -12.50 -49.31
CA ASP A 321 -23.64 -13.43 -48.89
C ASP A 321 -23.46 -14.65 -47.95
N ALA A 322 -24.41 -14.67 -47.00
CA ALA A 322 -24.93 -15.81 -46.26
C ALA A 322 -26.04 -16.56 -47.04
N PRO A 323 -26.35 -17.82 -46.66
CA PRO A 323 -27.72 -18.31 -46.64
C PRO A 323 -28.09 -19.15 -45.37
N PRO A 324 -29.37 -19.55 -45.19
CA PRO A 324 -30.04 -19.58 -43.88
C PRO A 324 -30.58 -20.96 -43.41
N THR A 325 -31.31 -20.94 -42.27
CA THR A 325 -32.40 -21.88 -41.86
C THR A 325 -31.91 -23.16 -41.14
N GLU A 326 -32.48 -23.73 -40.07
CA GLU A 326 -33.87 -23.93 -39.62
C GLU A 326 -33.88 -24.49 -38.17
N GLN A 327 -34.87 -24.12 -37.37
CA GLN A 327 -35.25 -24.79 -36.11
C GLN A 327 -35.92 -26.15 -36.41
N PRO A 328 -35.75 -27.16 -35.54
CA PRO A 328 -36.94 -27.90 -35.12
C PRO A 328 -36.98 -28.28 -33.63
N ALA A 329 -38.13 -27.93 -33.04
CA ALA A 329 -39.00 -28.69 -32.13
C ALA A 329 -38.45 -29.83 -31.24
N THR A 330 -38.77 -29.68 -29.96
CA THR A 330 -38.86 -30.70 -28.91
C THR A 330 -39.79 -31.86 -29.27
N PRO A 331 -39.53 -33.06 -28.72
CA PRO A 331 -40.61 -33.89 -28.20
C PRO A 331 -40.39 -34.29 -26.74
N SER A 332 -41.47 -34.19 -25.97
CA SER A 332 -41.61 -34.73 -24.62
C SER A 332 -42.09 -36.19 -24.67
N ARG A 333 -41.47 -37.11 -23.93
CA ARG A 333 -42.20 -38.10 -23.10
C ARG A 333 -41.35 -38.81 -22.05
N ALA A 334 -42.03 -39.04 -20.92
CA ALA A 334 -41.59 -39.53 -19.62
C ALA A 334 -41.19 -41.02 -19.52
N GLY A 335 -40.38 -41.31 -18.49
CA GLY A 335 -40.20 -42.64 -17.87
C GLY A 335 -39.17 -42.56 -16.72
N ASP A 336 -39.61 -42.80 -15.48
CA ASP A 336 -38.86 -42.80 -14.22
C ASP A 336 -37.55 -43.62 -14.18
N ALA A 337 -36.51 -43.11 -13.51
CA ALA A 337 -35.96 -43.63 -12.25
C ALA A 337 -34.55 -43.09 -11.96
N ALA A 338 -34.42 -42.40 -10.83
CA ALA A 338 -33.25 -42.01 -10.03
C ALA A 338 -31.82 -42.33 -10.54
N GLU A 339 -31.04 -41.27 -10.80
CA GLU A 339 -29.61 -41.21 -10.47
C GLU A 339 -29.17 -39.74 -10.37
N GLN A 340 -28.50 -39.40 -9.27
CA GLN A 340 -27.98 -38.07 -8.95
C GLN A 340 -26.92 -37.66 -9.98
N SER A 341 -27.21 -36.65 -10.79
CA SER A 341 -26.22 -35.95 -11.62
C SER A 341 -26.07 -34.53 -11.07
N THR A 342 -24.89 -34.26 -10.53
CA THR A 342 -24.34 -32.93 -10.28
C THR A 342 -24.05 -32.25 -11.62
N ASP A 343 -24.60 -31.06 -11.81
CA ASP A 343 -24.33 -30.19 -12.96
C ASP A 343 -22.92 -29.58 -12.81
N PRO A 344 -22.02 -29.66 -13.80
CA PRO A 344 -20.72 -29.00 -13.76
C PRO A 344 -20.86 -27.61 -14.39
N GLY A 345 -20.97 -26.57 -13.56
CA GLY A 345 -20.99 -25.19 -14.05
C GLY A 345 -21.65 -24.20 -13.11
N GLU A 346 -21.10 -24.06 -11.90
CA GLU A 346 -21.16 -22.88 -11.02
C GLU A 346 -20.48 -23.27 -9.70
N GLU A 347 -19.15 -23.39 -9.71
CA GLU A 347 -18.39 -23.61 -8.47
C GLU A 347 -18.44 -22.33 -7.63
N SER A 348 -19.02 -22.46 -6.44
CA SER A 348 -19.27 -21.37 -5.51
C SER A 348 -17.96 -20.83 -4.89
N PRO A 349 -17.91 -19.57 -4.42
CA PRO A 349 -16.75 -18.94 -3.75
C PRO A 349 -16.18 -19.71 -2.55
N THR A 350 -16.89 -20.73 -2.07
CA THR A 350 -16.41 -21.69 -1.06
C THR A 350 -15.23 -22.55 -1.50
N GLY A 351 -15.03 -22.78 -2.81
CA GLY A 351 -13.91 -23.57 -3.34
C GLY A 351 -12.56 -22.88 -3.09
N LEU A 352 -12.42 -21.66 -3.60
CA LEU A 352 -11.22 -20.83 -3.42
C LEU A 352 -10.87 -20.60 -1.94
N ALA A 353 -11.88 -20.34 -1.10
CA ALA A 353 -11.67 -20.17 0.34
C ALA A 353 -11.07 -21.43 0.98
N ALA A 354 -11.51 -22.64 0.57
CA ALA A 354 -10.96 -23.89 1.07
C ALA A 354 -9.53 -24.14 0.56
N THR A 355 -9.25 -23.82 -0.71
CA THR A 355 -7.92 -23.96 -1.33
C THR A 355 -6.89 -23.06 -0.63
N LEU A 356 -7.23 -21.79 -0.40
CA LEU A 356 -6.34 -20.84 0.26
C LEU A 356 -6.21 -21.11 1.78
N ALA A 357 -7.31 -21.45 2.48
CA ALA A 357 -7.29 -21.73 3.92
C ALA A 357 -6.68 -23.10 4.27
N GLY A 358 -6.82 -24.11 3.40
CA GLY A 358 -6.28 -25.47 3.55
C GLY A 358 -4.76 -25.58 3.43
N GLY A 359 -4.08 -24.44 3.30
CA GLY A 359 -2.64 -24.27 3.46
C GLY A 359 -1.94 -23.58 2.28
N GLY A 360 -2.69 -23.02 1.33
CA GLY A 360 -2.21 -21.96 0.43
C GLY A 360 -2.05 -20.61 1.14
N ALA A 361 -1.80 -20.59 2.45
CA ALA A 361 -1.76 -19.36 3.25
C ALA A 361 -0.61 -18.41 2.83
N LEU A 362 0.52 -18.96 2.34
CA LEU A 362 1.62 -18.14 1.80
C LEU A 362 1.24 -17.51 0.45
N LEU A 363 0.66 -18.29 -0.47
CA LEU A 363 0.09 -17.77 -1.72
C LEU A 363 -0.97 -16.69 -1.43
N ALA A 364 -1.92 -16.96 -0.52
CA ALA A 364 -2.94 -16.01 -0.11
C ALA A 364 -2.34 -14.73 0.48
N ALA A 365 -1.31 -14.85 1.32
CA ALA A 365 -0.60 -13.70 1.88
C ALA A 365 0.13 -12.89 0.81
N GLY A 366 0.78 -13.54 -0.16
CA GLY A 366 1.41 -12.88 -1.31
C GLY A 366 0.41 -12.14 -2.19
N ILE A 367 -0.72 -12.78 -2.53
CA ILE A 367 -1.83 -12.14 -3.27
C ILE A 367 -2.38 -10.96 -2.44
N GLY A 368 -2.61 -11.15 -1.14
CA GLY A 368 -3.09 -10.09 -0.25
C GLY A 368 -2.14 -8.90 -0.18
N ALA A 369 -0.82 -9.15 -0.11
CA ALA A 369 0.19 -8.11 -0.17
C ALA A 369 0.18 -7.37 -1.52
N ALA A 370 0.08 -8.11 -2.64
CA ALA A 370 -0.04 -7.54 -3.97
C ALA A 370 -1.30 -6.68 -4.10
N LEU A 371 -2.46 -7.13 -3.59
CA LEU A 371 -3.71 -6.36 -3.57
C LEU A 371 -3.55 -5.03 -2.82
N LEU A 372 -2.90 -5.05 -1.65
CA LEU A 372 -2.67 -3.84 -0.86
C LEU A 372 -1.76 -2.86 -1.59
N VAL A 373 -0.68 -3.33 -2.21
CA VAL A 373 0.19 -2.49 -3.04
C VAL A 373 -0.64 -1.86 -4.17
N GLN A 374 -1.36 -2.65 -4.96
CA GLN A 374 -2.16 -2.12 -6.07
C GLN A 374 -3.24 -1.13 -5.63
N ARG A 375 -3.89 -1.38 -4.49
CA ARG A 375 -4.84 -0.44 -3.89
C ARG A 375 -4.20 0.87 -3.48
N ARG A 376 -3.00 0.84 -2.89
CA ARG A 376 -2.22 2.05 -2.62
C ARG A 376 -1.94 2.80 -3.92
N GLN A 377 -1.51 2.11 -4.98
CA GLN A 377 -1.27 2.76 -6.28
C GLN A 377 -2.53 3.42 -6.86
N ARG A 378 -3.70 2.77 -6.75
CA ARG A 378 -4.98 3.36 -7.15
C ARG A 378 -5.38 4.56 -6.30
N LEU A 379 -5.18 4.49 -4.99
CA LEU A 379 -5.42 5.62 -4.08
C LEU A 379 -4.56 6.83 -4.47
N ARG A 380 -3.27 6.62 -4.78
CA ARG A 380 -2.37 7.68 -5.25
C ARG A 380 -2.88 8.36 -6.53
N ARG A 381 -3.51 7.59 -7.43
CA ARG A 381 -4.05 8.09 -8.71
C ARG A 381 -5.48 8.63 -8.61
N ARG A 382 -6.13 8.55 -7.44
CA ARG A 382 -7.49 9.04 -7.23
C ARG A 382 -7.52 10.56 -7.34
N ARG A 383 -8.31 11.09 -8.26
CA ARG A 383 -8.54 12.53 -8.38
C ARG A 383 -9.47 13.03 -7.27
N ALA A 384 -9.29 14.28 -6.85
CA ALA A 384 -10.19 14.94 -5.93
C ALA A 384 -11.64 14.96 -6.45
N GLY A 385 -12.61 14.74 -5.57
CA GLY A 385 -14.04 14.65 -5.95
C GLY A 385 -14.44 13.31 -6.57
N ARG A 386 -13.52 12.33 -6.60
CA ARG A 386 -13.74 10.98 -7.14
C ARG A 386 -13.43 9.93 -6.09
N MET A 387 -13.98 8.74 -6.28
CA MET A 387 -13.78 7.59 -5.39
C MET A 387 -13.02 6.48 -6.13
N LEU A 388 -12.46 5.53 -5.39
CA LEU A 388 -11.99 4.30 -6.01
C LEU A 388 -13.16 3.57 -6.69
N ALA A 389 -12.96 3.06 -7.90
CA ALA A 389 -13.93 2.16 -8.51
C ALA A 389 -14.15 0.93 -7.60
N PRO A 390 -15.40 0.57 -7.27
CA PRO A 390 -15.70 -0.55 -6.40
C PRO A 390 -15.37 -1.88 -7.11
N THR A 391 -15.00 -2.89 -6.32
CA THR A 391 -14.78 -4.25 -6.84
C THR A 391 -16.03 -4.75 -7.57
N PRO A 392 -15.90 -5.26 -8.81
CA PRO A 392 -17.04 -5.81 -9.55
C PRO A 392 -17.74 -6.93 -8.77
N PRO A 393 -19.08 -7.06 -8.86
CA PRO A 393 -19.82 -8.07 -8.09
C PRO A 393 -19.33 -9.50 -8.28
N THR A 394 -18.81 -9.83 -9.46
CA THR A 394 -18.24 -11.15 -9.78
C THR A 394 -16.96 -11.46 -9.01
N LEU A 395 -16.21 -10.44 -8.55
CA LEU A 395 -14.92 -10.59 -7.89
C LEU A 395 -14.98 -10.42 -6.36
N ILE A 396 -16.10 -9.94 -5.80
CA ILE A 396 -16.26 -9.72 -4.35
C ILE A 396 -16.01 -11.01 -3.55
N GLY A 397 -16.51 -12.15 -4.04
CA GLY A 397 -16.31 -13.44 -3.37
C GLY A 397 -14.85 -13.89 -3.37
N ALA A 398 -14.14 -13.66 -4.48
CA ALA A 398 -12.71 -13.96 -4.60
C ALA A 398 -11.88 -13.05 -3.68
N GLU A 399 -12.15 -11.75 -3.68
CA GLU A 399 -11.50 -10.78 -2.80
C GLU A 399 -11.68 -11.15 -1.33
N ALA A 400 -12.91 -11.44 -0.91
CA ALA A 400 -13.19 -11.84 0.47
C ALA A 400 -12.43 -13.12 0.86
N SER A 401 -12.38 -14.12 -0.02
CA SER A 401 -11.66 -15.38 0.19
C SER A 401 -10.16 -15.15 0.35
N VAL A 402 -9.57 -14.31 -0.50
CA VAL A 402 -8.15 -13.92 -0.44
C VAL A 402 -7.86 -13.18 0.85
N LEU A 403 -8.62 -12.13 1.19
CA LEU A 403 -8.34 -11.31 2.39
C LEU A 403 -8.45 -12.12 3.68
N VAL A 404 -9.45 -13.00 3.79
CA VAL A 404 -9.61 -13.90 4.93
C VAL A 404 -8.42 -14.86 5.03
N ALA A 405 -8.04 -15.52 3.94
CA ALA A 405 -6.92 -16.47 3.95
C ALA A 405 -5.56 -15.79 4.15
N ALA A 406 -5.35 -14.61 3.56
CA ALA A 406 -4.13 -13.80 3.69
C ALA A 406 -3.88 -13.42 5.16
N SER A 407 -4.93 -13.06 5.90
CA SER A 407 -4.80 -12.69 7.31
C SER A 407 -4.21 -13.80 8.19
N ALA A 408 -4.40 -15.07 7.82
CA ALA A 408 -3.84 -16.22 8.52
C ALA A 408 -2.38 -16.51 8.14
N GLY A 409 -1.89 -16.02 6.98
CA GLY A 409 -0.57 -16.30 6.45
C GLY A 409 0.41 -15.13 6.44
N VAL A 410 -0.04 -13.88 6.61
CA VAL A 410 0.79 -12.68 6.41
C VAL A 410 1.99 -12.59 7.36
N ALA A 411 1.83 -13.05 8.61
CA ALA A 411 2.91 -13.08 9.59
C ALA A 411 4.00 -14.08 9.16
N ASP A 412 3.59 -15.27 8.75
CA ASP A 412 4.49 -16.33 8.28
C ASP A 412 5.21 -15.92 6.98
N PHE A 413 4.48 -15.30 6.05
CA PHE A 413 5.01 -14.79 4.78
C PHE A 413 6.08 -13.72 5.00
N THR A 414 5.79 -12.72 5.84
CA THR A 414 6.74 -11.63 6.15
C THR A 414 7.94 -12.16 6.94
N ALA A 415 7.71 -13.05 7.91
CA ALA A 415 8.77 -13.61 8.74
C ALA A 415 9.73 -14.49 7.91
N LEU A 416 9.20 -15.27 6.95
CA LEU A 416 10.03 -16.06 6.04
C LEU A 416 10.95 -15.16 5.20
N ASP A 417 10.40 -14.14 4.54
CA ASP A 417 11.18 -13.21 3.72
C ASP A 417 12.29 -12.51 4.52
N VAL A 418 11.92 -11.92 5.66
CA VAL A 418 12.86 -11.24 6.55
C VAL A 418 13.92 -12.19 7.07
N ALA A 419 13.57 -13.43 7.45
CA ALA A 419 14.53 -14.43 7.91
C ALA A 419 15.57 -14.78 6.84
N LEU A 420 15.12 -15.03 5.60
CA LEU A 420 16.01 -15.38 4.49
C LEU A 420 16.95 -14.22 4.15
N ARG A 421 16.43 -12.99 4.06
CA ARG A 421 17.25 -11.81 3.77
C ARG A 421 18.19 -11.45 4.92
N SER A 422 17.75 -11.63 6.17
CA SER A 422 18.61 -11.42 7.36
C SER A 422 19.77 -12.40 7.41
N LEU A 423 19.57 -13.64 6.94
CA LEU A 423 20.67 -14.61 6.78
C LEU A 423 21.71 -14.09 5.77
N ALA A 424 21.27 -13.53 4.64
CA ALA A 424 22.16 -12.92 3.65
C ALA A 424 22.93 -11.72 4.22
N VAL A 425 22.27 -10.84 4.97
CA VAL A 425 22.94 -9.73 5.67
C VAL A 425 24.03 -10.25 6.61
N ALA A 426 23.68 -11.19 7.49
CA ALA A 426 24.59 -11.71 8.52
C ALA A 426 25.82 -12.44 7.92
N LEU A 427 25.65 -13.09 6.78
CA LEU A 427 26.76 -13.73 6.06
C LEU A 427 27.58 -12.71 5.27
N SER A 428 26.96 -11.69 4.67
CA SER A 428 27.70 -10.65 3.91
C SER A 428 28.66 -9.84 4.79
N ASP A 429 28.35 -9.71 6.08
CA ASP A 429 29.20 -9.01 7.06
C ASP A 429 30.42 -9.87 7.48
N GLN A 430 30.50 -11.15 7.08
CA GLN A 430 31.58 -12.07 7.43
C GLN A 430 32.52 -12.33 6.24
N PRO A 431 33.84 -12.08 6.38
CA PRO A 431 34.79 -12.30 5.29
C PRO A 431 34.84 -13.76 4.83
N GLY A 432 34.56 -14.00 3.54
CA GLY A 432 34.62 -15.33 2.93
C GLY A 432 33.48 -16.27 3.31
N ALA A 433 32.43 -15.75 3.95
CA ALA A 433 31.21 -16.51 4.17
C ALA A 433 30.45 -16.73 2.86
N GLN A 434 29.70 -17.83 2.80
CA GLN A 434 28.90 -18.22 1.63
C GLN A 434 27.47 -18.50 2.07
N LEU A 435 26.51 -18.22 1.20
CA LEU A 435 25.14 -18.65 1.42
C LEU A 435 25.07 -20.18 1.43
N PRO A 436 24.30 -20.79 2.35
CA PRO A 436 24.14 -22.23 2.34
C PRO A 436 23.36 -22.65 1.10
N ASP A 437 23.73 -23.79 0.53
CA ASP A 437 23.05 -24.33 -0.63
C ASP A 437 21.78 -25.07 -0.20
N VAL A 438 20.62 -24.44 -0.37
CA VAL A 438 19.32 -24.88 0.16
C VAL A 438 18.53 -25.62 -0.92
N VAL A 439 18.02 -26.82 -0.61
CA VAL A 439 17.13 -27.58 -1.50
C VAL A 439 15.65 -27.42 -1.13
N GLY A 440 15.35 -27.07 0.11
CA GLY A 440 13.99 -26.82 0.55
C GLY A 440 13.92 -26.23 1.95
N ALA A 441 12.72 -25.82 2.34
CA ALA A 441 12.45 -25.25 3.65
C ALA A 441 11.21 -25.90 4.26
N ARG A 442 11.18 -25.98 5.58
CA ARG A 442 10.04 -26.42 6.36
C ARG A 442 9.67 -25.36 7.37
N LEU A 443 8.42 -24.92 7.31
CA LEU A 443 7.85 -23.93 8.22
C LEU A 443 6.83 -24.60 9.14
N SER A 444 7.02 -24.47 10.46
CA SER A 444 6.19 -25.09 11.48
C SER A 444 5.99 -24.15 12.67
N GLY A 445 4.85 -23.44 12.70
CA GLY A 445 4.62 -22.41 13.71
C GLY A 445 5.68 -21.32 13.63
N HIS A 446 6.36 -21.03 14.74
CA HIS A 446 7.46 -20.06 14.77
C HIS A 446 8.83 -20.64 14.39
N ARG A 447 8.91 -21.83 13.80
CA ARG A 447 10.19 -22.44 13.43
C ARG A 447 10.35 -22.56 11.92
N LEU A 448 11.46 -22.03 11.41
CA LEU A 448 11.92 -22.19 10.03
C LEU A 448 13.14 -23.13 10.02
N ASP A 449 13.05 -24.22 9.26
CA ASP A 449 14.15 -25.16 9.05
C ASP A 449 14.52 -25.17 7.56
N LEU A 450 15.76 -24.85 7.22
CA LEU A 450 16.33 -24.94 5.88
C LEU A 450 17.05 -26.27 5.72
N ARG A 451 16.65 -27.04 4.69
CA ARG A 451 17.29 -28.28 4.28
C ARG A 451 18.41 -27.96 3.29
N LEU A 452 19.63 -28.29 3.66
CA LEU A 452 20.78 -28.08 2.80
C LEU A 452 20.94 -29.22 1.78
N HIS A 453 21.49 -28.90 0.61
CA HIS A 453 21.88 -29.87 -0.42
C HIS A 453 23.13 -30.67 -0.01
N ALA A 454 24.04 -30.06 0.74
CA ALA A 454 25.20 -30.69 1.32
C ALA A 454 25.52 -30.04 2.68
N PRO A 455 26.11 -30.78 3.64
CA PRO A 455 26.46 -30.25 4.94
C PRO A 455 27.62 -29.25 4.83
N THR A 456 27.46 -28.08 5.43
CA THR A 456 28.48 -27.00 5.39
C THR A 456 29.48 -27.15 6.52
N ALA A 457 30.77 -26.94 6.24
CA ALA A 457 31.84 -26.98 7.26
C ALA A 457 31.85 -25.74 8.18
N CYS A 458 31.31 -24.61 7.69
CA CYS A 458 31.08 -23.39 8.47
C CYS A 458 29.68 -23.45 9.09
N GLY A 459 29.59 -23.19 10.39
CA GLY A 459 28.31 -23.15 11.09
C GLY A 459 27.51 -21.88 10.75
N PRO A 460 26.18 -21.89 10.94
CA PRO A 460 25.35 -20.73 10.68
C PRO A 460 25.66 -19.55 11.62
N PRO A 461 25.42 -18.30 11.18
CA PRO A 461 25.52 -17.13 12.04
C PRO A 461 24.36 -17.10 13.07
N PRO A 462 24.59 -16.71 14.33
CA PRO A 462 23.50 -16.51 15.28
C PRO A 462 22.45 -15.52 14.73
N PRO A 463 21.14 -15.71 14.99
CA PRO A 463 20.52 -16.74 15.84
C PRO A 463 20.25 -18.08 15.14
N TRP A 464 20.72 -18.28 13.91
CA TRP A 464 20.57 -19.55 13.22
C TRP A 464 21.42 -20.63 13.90
N THR A 465 20.89 -21.85 13.94
CA THR A 465 21.54 -23.01 14.54
C THR A 465 21.59 -24.15 13.56
N ALA A 466 22.67 -24.93 13.57
CA ALA A 466 22.74 -26.16 12.80
C ALA A 466 22.37 -27.36 13.68
N ASP A 467 21.72 -28.35 13.09
CA ASP A 467 21.57 -29.64 13.74
C ASP A 467 22.90 -30.42 13.82
N GLU A 468 22.91 -31.52 14.57
CA GLU A 468 24.13 -32.35 14.74
C GLU A 468 24.63 -32.92 13.41
N THR A 469 23.74 -33.09 12.43
CA THR A 469 24.08 -33.67 11.13
C THR A 469 24.65 -32.64 10.15
N GLY A 470 24.52 -31.33 10.44
CA GLY A 470 24.97 -30.21 9.62
C GLY A 470 24.11 -29.98 8.38
N TRP A 471 22.99 -30.67 8.28
CA TRP A 471 22.11 -30.68 7.11
C TRP A 471 20.91 -29.76 7.24
N TRP A 472 20.61 -29.35 8.47
CA TRP A 472 19.48 -28.50 8.79
C TRP A 472 19.95 -27.26 9.49
N TRP A 473 19.58 -26.11 8.94
CA TRP A 473 19.73 -24.83 9.62
C TRP A 473 18.37 -24.37 10.11
N SER A 474 18.26 -24.12 11.42
CA SER A 474 17.01 -23.77 12.08
C SER A 474 17.05 -22.36 12.65
N LEU A 475 15.94 -21.65 12.51
CA LEU A 475 15.67 -20.36 13.12
C LEU A 475 14.33 -20.40 13.86
N ASP A 476 14.33 -19.85 15.08
CA ASP A 476 13.09 -19.49 15.76
C ASP A 476 12.69 -18.07 15.30
N LEU A 477 11.61 -17.98 14.52
CA LEU A 477 11.05 -16.74 14.00
C LEU A 477 10.47 -15.83 15.12
N ALA A 478 10.27 -16.37 16.34
CA ALA A 478 9.91 -15.55 17.50
C ALA A 478 11.14 -14.98 18.22
N ALA A 479 12.35 -15.42 17.87
CA ALA A 479 13.58 -14.85 18.42
C ALA A 479 13.87 -13.48 17.79
N ASP A 480 14.53 -12.63 18.57
CA ASP A 480 14.98 -11.32 18.09
C ASP A 480 16.09 -11.52 17.04
N ILE A 481 15.79 -11.17 15.79
CA ILE A 481 16.76 -11.21 14.70
C ILE A 481 17.56 -9.90 14.77
N PRO A 482 18.89 -9.93 14.99
CA PRO A 482 19.71 -8.73 15.20
C PRO A 482 20.03 -8.02 13.87
N VAL A 483 19.05 -7.94 12.97
CA VAL A 483 19.12 -7.28 11.68
C VAL A 483 17.87 -6.43 11.54
N ASP A 484 18.06 -5.15 11.23
CA ASP A 484 16.98 -4.24 10.91
C ASP A 484 16.21 -4.76 9.67
N PRO A 485 14.88 -4.98 9.75
CA PRO A 485 14.10 -5.49 8.63
C PRO A 485 14.23 -4.68 7.34
N ASP A 486 14.42 -3.37 7.43
CA ASP A 486 14.57 -2.51 6.24
C ASP A 486 15.94 -2.73 5.58
N ARG A 487 17.01 -2.85 6.38
CA ARG A 487 18.33 -3.30 5.90
C ARG A 487 18.27 -4.68 5.26
N ALA A 488 17.45 -5.59 5.81
CA ALA A 488 17.26 -6.92 5.23
C ALA A 488 16.55 -6.84 3.87
N ARG A 489 15.45 -6.07 3.76
CA ARG A 489 14.72 -5.91 2.49
C ARG A 489 15.57 -5.31 1.37
N GLY A 490 16.52 -4.43 1.68
CA GLY A 490 17.48 -3.89 0.70
C GLY A 490 18.50 -4.90 0.16
N ARG A 491 18.54 -6.14 0.67
CA ARG A 491 19.36 -7.23 0.10
C ARG A 491 18.52 -8.09 -0.82
N LEU A 492 19.09 -8.51 -1.94
CA LEU A 492 18.48 -9.50 -2.83
C LEU A 492 18.10 -10.77 -2.07
N ALA A 493 16.93 -11.31 -2.40
CA ALA A 493 16.49 -12.57 -1.85
C ALA A 493 17.46 -13.72 -2.22
N PRO A 494 17.93 -14.52 -1.25
CA PRO A 494 18.93 -15.56 -1.54
C PRO A 494 18.36 -16.76 -2.32
N TYR A 495 17.06 -17.07 -2.11
CA TYR A 495 16.39 -18.26 -2.66
C TYR A 495 15.07 -17.89 -3.37
N PRO A 496 15.15 -17.19 -4.52
CA PRO A 496 13.97 -16.72 -5.25
C PRO A 496 13.10 -17.82 -5.85
N GLY A 497 13.66 -19.00 -6.11
CA GLY A 497 12.92 -20.18 -6.56
C GLY A 497 12.22 -20.97 -5.46
N LEU A 498 12.24 -20.49 -4.20
CA LEU A 498 11.62 -21.18 -3.07
C LEU A 498 10.09 -21.04 -3.11
N VAL A 499 9.38 -22.15 -3.26
CA VAL A 499 7.92 -22.19 -3.46
C VAL A 499 7.26 -23.33 -2.68
N SER A 500 6.05 -23.11 -2.16
CA SER A 500 5.34 -24.13 -1.39
C SER A 500 4.83 -25.27 -2.25
N VAL A 501 5.02 -26.50 -1.77
CA VAL A 501 4.66 -27.74 -2.49
C VAL A 501 3.62 -28.58 -1.75
N GLY A 502 3.53 -28.44 -0.43
CA GLY A 502 2.57 -29.21 0.33
C GLY A 502 2.65 -28.99 1.83
N SER A 503 1.84 -29.74 2.57
CA SER A 503 1.91 -29.80 4.02
C SER A 503 1.64 -31.18 4.59
N GLU A 504 2.21 -31.44 5.76
CA GLU A 504 1.92 -32.62 6.56
C GLU A 504 1.97 -32.25 8.05
N GLY A 505 0.97 -32.66 8.84
CA GLY A 505 0.96 -32.45 10.29
C GLY A 505 1.06 -30.97 10.73
N GLY A 506 0.57 -30.03 9.92
CA GLY A 506 0.69 -28.58 10.17
C GLY A 506 2.02 -27.95 9.75
N GLN A 507 2.96 -28.75 9.22
CA GLN A 507 4.23 -28.28 8.67
C GLN A 507 4.06 -27.99 7.18
N ARG A 508 4.45 -26.79 6.74
CA ARG A 508 4.45 -26.40 5.33
C ARG A 508 5.83 -26.63 4.74
N TRP A 509 5.88 -27.27 3.59
CA TRP A 509 7.11 -27.57 2.87
C TRP A 509 7.22 -26.71 1.62
N LEU A 510 8.41 -26.15 1.43
CA LEU A 510 8.81 -25.39 0.26
C LEU A 510 10.02 -26.07 -0.38
N LEU A 511 10.11 -26.01 -1.70
CA LEU A 511 11.26 -26.49 -2.47
C LEU A 511 11.88 -25.33 -3.25
N ASP A 512 13.19 -25.36 -3.38
CA ASP A 512 13.93 -24.41 -4.20
C ASP A 512 14.08 -24.97 -5.62
N LEU A 513 13.25 -24.47 -6.55
CA LEU A 513 13.23 -24.95 -7.93
C LEU A 513 14.55 -24.67 -8.65
N GLU A 514 15.22 -23.56 -8.33
CA GLU A 514 16.51 -23.21 -8.93
C GLU A 514 17.59 -24.20 -8.50
N ARG A 515 17.59 -24.64 -7.23
CA ARG A 515 18.55 -25.64 -6.80
C ARG A 515 18.25 -27.02 -7.38
N ILE A 516 16.97 -27.38 -7.47
CA ILE A 516 16.54 -28.65 -8.07
C ILE A 516 16.94 -28.71 -9.56
N GLY A 517 16.81 -27.59 -10.28
CA GLY A 517 17.19 -27.44 -11.69
C GLY A 517 16.21 -28.14 -12.63
N ILE A 518 16.07 -29.47 -12.52
CA ILE A 518 15.15 -30.25 -13.36
C ILE A 518 14.19 -31.01 -12.44
N LEU A 519 12.92 -30.63 -12.50
CA LEU A 519 11.82 -31.23 -11.74
C LEU A 519 10.84 -31.93 -12.69
N ARG A 520 10.53 -33.20 -12.42
CA ARG A 520 9.58 -34.00 -13.18
C ARG A 520 8.33 -34.27 -12.37
N LEU A 521 7.16 -34.10 -12.97
CA LEU A 521 5.85 -34.33 -12.39
C LEU A 521 5.21 -35.56 -13.03
N SER A 522 4.77 -36.51 -12.22
CA SER A 522 4.02 -37.68 -12.70
C SER A 522 2.75 -37.86 -11.88
N GLY A 523 1.67 -38.32 -12.50
CA GLY A 523 0.36 -38.46 -11.86
C GLY A 523 -0.78 -38.14 -12.82
N PRO A 524 -2.01 -37.98 -12.31
CA PRO A 524 -3.14 -37.50 -13.10
C PRO A 524 -2.87 -36.12 -13.71
N LEU A 525 -3.16 -35.96 -15.01
CA LEU A 525 -2.85 -34.76 -15.80
C LEU A 525 -3.38 -33.48 -15.13
N GLU A 526 -4.68 -33.45 -14.84
CA GLU A 526 -5.35 -32.29 -14.21
C GLU A 526 -4.68 -31.88 -12.89
N ARG A 527 -4.32 -32.84 -12.04
CA ARG A 527 -3.64 -32.55 -10.77
C ARG A 527 -2.22 -32.01 -10.96
N CYS A 528 -1.50 -32.51 -11.96
CA CYS A 528 -0.16 -32.03 -12.28
C CYS A 528 -0.21 -30.59 -12.81
N GLU A 529 -1.20 -30.26 -13.65
CA GLU A 529 -1.44 -28.89 -14.10
C GLU A 529 -1.85 -27.98 -12.95
N ASP A 530 -2.77 -28.40 -12.08
CA ASP A 530 -3.19 -27.62 -10.90
C ASP A 530 -2.04 -27.37 -9.93
N PHE A 531 -1.14 -28.35 -9.77
CA PHE A 531 0.08 -28.19 -8.99
C PHE A 531 1.05 -27.20 -9.66
N ALA A 532 1.29 -27.34 -10.97
CA ALA A 532 2.16 -26.42 -11.71
C ALA A 532 1.60 -24.98 -11.73
N ARG A 533 0.28 -24.83 -11.79
CA ARG A 533 -0.43 -23.54 -11.70
C ARG A 533 -0.25 -22.90 -10.33
N HIS A 534 -0.33 -23.69 -9.26
CA HIS A 534 -0.01 -23.22 -7.91
C HIS A 534 1.44 -22.72 -7.81
N LEU A 535 2.42 -23.47 -8.36
CA LEU A 535 3.82 -23.05 -8.35
C LEU A 535 4.01 -21.71 -9.07
N ALA A 536 3.48 -21.59 -10.28
CA ALA A 536 3.57 -20.36 -11.08
C ALA A 536 2.89 -19.17 -10.37
N ALA A 537 1.69 -19.38 -9.81
CA ALA A 537 0.96 -18.34 -9.09
C ALA A 537 1.71 -17.85 -7.84
N GLU A 538 2.33 -18.74 -7.06
CA GLU A 538 3.07 -18.37 -5.86
C GLU A 538 4.37 -17.63 -6.21
N LEU A 539 5.13 -18.11 -7.20
CA LEU A 539 6.31 -17.40 -7.71
C LEU A 539 5.98 -15.98 -8.17
N ALA A 540 4.79 -15.77 -8.76
CA ALA A 540 4.33 -14.48 -9.23
C ALA A 540 4.18 -13.41 -8.13
N VAL A 541 3.83 -13.84 -6.91
CA VAL A 541 3.46 -12.95 -5.80
C VAL A 541 4.41 -13.00 -4.61
N ASN A 542 5.36 -13.94 -4.57
CA ASN A 542 6.35 -14.05 -3.50
C ASN A 542 7.22 -12.79 -3.41
N SER A 543 7.36 -12.25 -2.20
CA SER A 543 8.22 -11.10 -1.93
C SER A 543 9.71 -11.46 -1.98
N TRP A 544 10.06 -12.75 -1.86
CA TRP A 544 11.43 -13.25 -1.99
C TRP A 544 11.77 -13.74 -3.40
N SER A 545 10.88 -13.65 -4.39
CA SER A 545 11.19 -14.05 -5.78
C SER A 545 11.73 -12.87 -6.61
N ASP A 546 12.70 -12.15 -6.03
CA ASP A 546 13.36 -10.99 -6.67
C ASP A 546 13.91 -11.36 -8.05
N LEU A 547 13.66 -10.48 -9.03
CA LEU A 547 14.27 -10.54 -10.36
C LEU A 547 14.00 -11.86 -11.13
N LEU A 548 13.06 -12.67 -10.65
CA LEU A 548 12.68 -13.94 -11.24
C LEU A 548 11.73 -13.73 -12.41
N HIS A 549 11.90 -14.52 -13.47
CA HIS A 549 10.87 -14.70 -14.48
C HIS A 549 10.42 -16.16 -14.51
N ALA A 550 9.11 -16.38 -14.64
CA ALA A 550 8.56 -17.69 -14.89
C ALA A 550 7.79 -17.70 -16.22
N THR A 551 8.14 -18.64 -17.08
CA THR A 551 7.45 -18.87 -18.35
C THR A 551 6.63 -20.15 -18.26
N VAL A 552 5.32 -20.05 -18.47
CA VAL A 552 4.40 -21.19 -18.56
C VAL A 552 4.14 -21.53 -20.03
N VAL A 553 4.16 -22.81 -20.38
CA VAL A 553 3.96 -23.31 -21.74
C VAL A 553 2.93 -24.43 -21.73
N GLY A 554 1.91 -24.32 -22.58
CA GLY A 554 0.85 -25.32 -22.72
C GLY A 554 -0.25 -25.27 -21.64
N PHE A 555 -0.11 -24.42 -20.63
CA PHE A 555 -1.13 -24.14 -19.61
C PHE A 555 -0.95 -22.73 -19.02
N GLY A 556 -1.91 -22.26 -18.23
CA GLY A 556 -1.73 -21.06 -17.40
C GLY A 556 -1.89 -19.73 -18.13
N THR A 557 -2.60 -19.69 -19.27
CA THR A 557 -2.98 -18.43 -19.95
C THR A 557 -3.67 -17.44 -19.00
N GLU A 558 -4.47 -17.97 -18.08
CA GLU A 558 -5.21 -17.27 -17.04
C GLU A 558 -4.31 -16.65 -15.96
N LEU A 559 -3.05 -17.08 -15.83
CA LEU A 559 -2.12 -16.58 -14.81
C LEU A 559 -1.35 -15.32 -15.24
N VAL A 560 -1.27 -14.99 -16.53
CA VAL A 560 -0.44 -13.88 -17.01
C VAL A 560 -0.84 -12.57 -16.35
N ASP A 561 -2.14 -12.36 -16.19
CA ASP A 561 -2.72 -11.18 -15.55
C ASP A 561 -2.53 -11.12 -14.03
N LEU A 562 -1.95 -12.16 -13.43
CA LEU A 562 -1.55 -12.14 -12.03
C LEU A 562 -0.35 -11.20 -11.81
N ASN A 563 0.70 -11.33 -12.63
CA ASN A 563 1.87 -10.46 -12.61
C ASN A 563 2.62 -10.52 -13.98
N PRO A 564 2.27 -9.69 -14.98
CA PRO A 564 2.86 -9.71 -16.31
C PRO A 564 4.34 -9.34 -16.38
N GLU A 565 4.89 -8.69 -15.35
CA GLU A 565 6.31 -8.37 -15.29
C GLU A 565 7.15 -9.62 -14.96
N ARG A 566 6.57 -10.55 -14.18
CA ARG A 566 7.23 -11.77 -13.71
C ARG A 566 6.79 -13.03 -14.45
N LEU A 567 5.52 -13.13 -14.81
CA LEU A 567 4.93 -14.28 -15.49
C LEU A 567 4.76 -14.03 -16.99
N ARG A 568 5.15 -15.01 -17.80
CA ARG A 568 4.95 -15.03 -19.25
C ARG A 568 4.27 -16.32 -19.67
N HIS A 569 3.34 -16.22 -20.60
CA HIS A 569 2.80 -17.37 -21.30
C HIS A 569 3.41 -17.43 -22.71
N ALA A 570 3.84 -18.62 -23.13
CA ALA A 570 4.34 -18.84 -24.48
C ALA A 570 3.62 -20.03 -25.13
N GLU A 571 3.21 -19.82 -26.38
CA GLU A 571 2.60 -20.88 -27.22
C GLU A 571 3.65 -21.80 -27.86
N ASP A 572 4.85 -21.26 -28.12
CA ASP A 572 5.94 -21.99 -28.78
C ASP A 572 7.09 -22.33 -27.83
N LEU A 573 7.18 -23.60 -27.47
CA LEU A 573 8.24 -24.15 -26.62
C LEU A 573 9.64 -23.96 -27.26
N VAL A 574 9.75 -24.06 -28.58
CA VAL A 574 11.04 -24.07 -29.29
C VAL A 574 11.75 -22.74 -29.12
N SER A 575 11.04 -21.62 -29.33
CA SER A 575 11.61 -20.27 -29.16
C SER A 575 12.04 -20.00 -27.71
N VAL A 576 11.27 -20.46 -26.74
CA VAL A 576 11.59 -20.30 -25.32
C VAL A 576 12.84 -21.10 -24.97
N VAL A 577 12.89 -22.38 -25.35
CA VAL A 577 14.05 -23.26 -25.10
C VAL A 577 15.31 -22.71 -25.77
N ALA A 578 15.22 -22.19 -26.99
CA ALA A 578 16.36 -21.57 -27.68
C ALA A 578 16.92 -20.36 -26.91
N THR A 579 16.03 -19.54 -26.33
CA THR A 579 16.41 -18.38 -25.50
C THR A 579 17.10 -18.83 -24.22
N LEU A 580 16.50 -19.78 -23.49
CA LEU A 580 17.06 -20.32 -22.25
C LEU A 580 18.40 -21.03 -22.47
N HIS A 581 18.56 -21.71 -23.61
CA HIS A 581 19.83 -22.32 -23.98
C HIS A 581 20.92 -21.27 -24.24
N ALA A 582 20.57 -20.12 -24.84
CA ALA A 582 21.50 -19.00 -25.01
C ALA A 582 21.90 -18.38 -23.66
N THR A 583 20.94 -18.20 -22.75
CA THR A 583 21.19 -17.72 -21.38
C THR A 583 22.12 -18.67 -20.61
N LEU A 584 21.86 -19.98 -20.68
CA LEU A 584 22.70 -20.99 -20.04
C LEU A 584 24.13 -20.95 -20.59
N ARG A 585 24.30 -20.82 -21.92
CA ARG A 585 25.64 -20.71 -22.53
C ARG A 585 26.38 -19.45 -22.08
N GLN A 586 25.70 -18.30 -22.06
CA GLN A 586 26.30 -17.04 -21.58
C GLN A 586 26.78 -17.16 -20.12
N TYR A 587 25.99 -17.83 -19.28
CA TYR A 587 26.39 -18.11 -17.90
C TYR A 587 27.61 -19.04 -17.82
N THR A 588 27.61 -20.15 -18.59
CA THR A 588 28.73 -21.12 -18.55
C THR A 588 30.02 -20.61 -19.19
N ASP A 589 29.94 -19.69 -20.15
CA ASP A 589 31.10 -19.13 -20.86
C ASP A 589 31.81 -18.01 -20.07
N GLY A 590 31.20 -17.52 -18.97
CA GLY A 590 31.79 -16.52 -18.09
C GLY A 590 33.05 -17.02 -17.36
N ALA A 591 34.17 -16.32 -17.51
CA ALA A 591 35.52 -16.77 -17.14
C ALA A 591 35.82 -16.98 -15.63
N ASP A 592 34.83 -16.88 -14.74
CA ASP A 592 35.02 -16.95 -13.28
C ASP A 592 34.08 -17.98 -12.62
N THR A 593 33.98 -19.18 -13.21
CA THR A 593 33.18 -20.31 -12.70
C THR A 593 33.75 -20.87 -11.38
N ARG A 594 33.59 -20.12 -10.29
CA ARG A 594 33.58 -20.70 -8.93
C ARG A 594 32.34 -21.57 -8.78
N ARG A 595 32.44 -22.61 -7.94
CA ARG A 595 31.38 -23.60 -7.67
C ARG A 595 30.03 -23.06 -7.18
N ASP A 596 29.91 -21.76 -6.88
CA ASP A 596 28.68 -21.16 -6.33
C ASP A 596 28.41 -19.73 -6.86
N ALA A 597 28.70 -19.46 -8.14
CA ALA A 597 28.62 -18.11 -8.71
C ALA A 597 27.22 -17.44 -8.56
N VAL A 598 26.12 -18.21 -8.60
CA VAL A 598 24.76 -17.66 -8.37
C VAL A 598 24.60 -17.13 -6.95
N LEU A 599 24.94 -17.96 -5.95
CA LEU A 599 24.79 -17.60 -4.53
C LEU A 599 25.79 -16.52 -4.11
N ASP A 600 27.04 -16.61 -4.60
CA ASP A 600 28.07 -15.59 -4.37
C ASP A 600 27.68 -14.26 -5.02
N GLY A 601 27.12 -14.32 -6.24
CA GLY A 601 26.59 -13.17 -6.97
C GLY A 601 25.45 -12.47 -6.21
N ARG A 602 24.51 -13.21 -5.62
CA ARG A 602 23.44 -12.61 -4.78
C ARG A 602 23.94 -12.06 -3.46
N LEU A 603 24.91 -12.72 -2.84
CA LEU A 603 25.45 -12.29 -1.55
C LEU A 603 26.26 -10.99 -1.68
N HIS A 604 27.03 -10.86 -2.75
CA HIS A 604 28.00 -9.78 -2.92
C HIS A 604 27.68 -8.77 -4.05
N ALA A 605 26.69 -9.05 -4.90
CA ALA A 605 26.33 -8.25 -6.07
C ALA A 605 27.52 -7.95 -7.01
N THR A 606 28.42 -8.93 -7.19
CA THR A 606 29.73 -8.76 -7.86
C THR A 606 29.70 -8.89 -9.38
N ALA A 607 28.63 -9.43 -9.96
CA ALA A 607 28.47 -9.65 -11.40
C ALA A 607 27.12 -9.11 -11.88
N GLY A 608 27.02 -8.76 -13.18
CA GLY A 608 25.79 -8.31 -13.84
C GLY A 608 24.64 -9.32 -13.79
N ASP A 609 23.60 -9.12 -14.59
CA ASP A 609 22.31 -9.84 -14.57
C ASP A 609 22.35 -11.35 -14.88
N GLY A 610 23.49 -11.93 -15.23
CA GLY A 610 23.62 -13.34 -15.66
C GLY A 610 23.27 -14.43 -14.63
N TRP A 611 22.89 -14.08 -13.40
CA TRP A 611 22.44 -14.99 -12.33
C TRP A 611 20.96 -14.81 -11.94
N MET A 612 20.19 -14.01 -12.68
CA MET A 612 18.75 -13.86 -12.48
C MET A 612 18.01 -15.17 -12.81
N PRO A 613 17.10 -15.63 -11.94
CA PRO A 613 16.48 -16.94 -12.09
C PRO A 613 15.40 -16.95 -13.18
N GLU A 614 15.50 -17.91 -14.09
CA GLU A 614 14.53 -18.20 -15.14
C GLU A 614 13.89 -19.57 -14.87
N ILE A 615 12.56 -19.61 -14.71
CA ILE A 615 11.81 -20.84 -14.44
C ILE A 615 10.90 -21.16 -15.63
N LEU A 616 11.09 -22.32 -16.25
CA LEU A 616 10.21 -22.83 -17.29
C LEU A 616 9.28 -23.89 -16.70
N LEU A 617 7.97 -23.68 -16.77
CA LEU A 617 6.97 -24.70 -16.43
C LEU A 617 6.27 -25.15 -17.71
N VAL A 618 6.37 -26.44 -18.03
CA VAL A 618 5.78 -27.02 -19.25
C VAL A 618 4.63 -27.94 -18.85
N ALA A 619 3.50 -27.82 -19.55
CA ALA A 619 2.37 -28.73 -19.38
C ALA A 619 2.82 -30.19 -19.59
N PRO A 620 2.25 -31.16 -18.86
CA PRO A 620 2.73 -32.53 -18.91
C PRO A 620 2.65 -33.21 -20.28
N ASP A 621 1.69 -32.79 -21.10
CA ASP A 621 1.46 -33.27 -22.46
C ASP A 621 2.27 -32.50 -23.52
N ALA A 622 2.66 -31.25 -23.25
CA ALA A 622 3.37 -30.38 -24.19
C ALA A 622 4.89 -30.64 -24.28
N GLY A 623 5.49 -31.27 -23.26
CA GLY A 623 6.93 -31.51 -23.19
C GLY A 623 7.42 -32.80 -23.88
N GLY A 624 6.51 -33.68 -24.31
CA GLY A 624 6.84 -35.01 -24.83
C GLY A 624 7.56 -35.00 -26.17
N GLY A 625 8.86 -35.31 -26.17
CA GLY A 625 9.62 -35.61 -27.40
C GLY A 625 10.29 -34.43 -28.10
N ASP A 626 10.33 -33.25 -27.48
CA ASP A 626 11.07 -32.10 -28.00
C ASP A 626 12.59 -32.33 -27.86
N ARG A 627 13.30 -32.25 -29.00
CA ARG A 627 14.75 -32.49 -29.06
C ARG A 627 15.55 -31.37 -28.40
N ASP A 628 15.12 -30.13 -28.55
CA ASP A 628 15.85 -28.97 -28.05
C ASP A 628 15.72 -28.89 -26.53
N LEU A 629 14.55 -29.25 -25.99
CA LEU A 629 14.35 -29.37 -24.54
C LEU A 629 15.23 -30.49 -23.95
N ALA A 630 15.34 -31.64 -24.63
CA ALA A 630 16.25 -32.71 -24.22
C ALA A 630 17.72 -32.24 -24.23
N VAL A 631 18.12 -31.45 -25.24
CA VAL A 631 19.46 -30.86 -25.32
C VAL A 631 19.72 -29.85 -24.20
N LEU A 632 18.74 -29.02 -23.85
CA LEU A 632 18.82 -28.08 -22.73
C LEU A 632 18.98 -28.80 -21.39
N THR A 633 18.09 -29.76 -21.09
CA THR A 633 18.15 -30.54 -19.85
C THR A 633 19.46 -31.34 -19.72
N ALA A 634 19.99 -31.88 -20.83
CA ALA A 634 21.29 -32.53 -20.85
C ALA A 634 22.44 -31.55 -20.56
N ALA A 635 22.40 -30.33 -21.10
CA ALA A 635 23.39 -29.29 -20.81
C ALA A 635 23.37 -28.86 -19.33
N MET A 636 22.17 -28.71 -18.74
CA MET A 636 22.02 -28.44 -17.31
C MET A 636 22.59 -29.58 -16.46
N HIS A 637 22.30 -30.83 -16.81
CA HIS A 637 22.81 -32.00 -16.10
C HIS A 637 24.35 -32.12 -16.17
N GLN A 638 24.94 -31.76 -17.32
CA GLN A 638 26.40 -31.75 -17.50
C GLN A 638 27.11 -30.71 -16.63
N HIS A 639 26.46 -29.60 -16.30
CA HIS A 639 27.02 -28.57 -15.43
C HIS A 639 27.19 -29.08 -13.98
N GLY A 640 26.23 -29.86 -13.47
CA GLY A 640 26.30 -30.54 -12.17
C GLY A 640 26.12 -29.66 -10.93
N ASP A 641 26.41 -28.36 -11.03
CA ASP A 641 26.24 -27.35 -9.97
C ASP A 641 25.00 -26.45 -10.23
N ARG A 642 24.63 -25.62 -9.24
CA ARG A 642 23.48 -24.71 -9.32
C ARG A 642 23.57 -23.75 -10.52
N THR A 643 22.50 -23.70 -11.29
CA THR A 643 22.33 -22.78 -12.44
C THR A 643 21.17 -21.81 -12.17
N PRO A 644 21.15 -20.62 -12.78
CA PRO A 644 20.01 -19.69 -12.69
C PRO A 644 18.77 -20.19 -13.47
N LEU A 645 18.77 -21.41 -13.99
CA LEU A 645 17.70 -21.98 -14.80
C LEU A 645 17.03 -23.15 -14.05
N ALA A 646 15.70 -23.17 -14.02
CA ALA A 646 14.91 -24.30 -13.58
C ALA A 646 13.87 -24.71 -14.62
N VAL A 647 13.62 -26.02 -14.75
CA VAL A 647 12.64 -26.58 -15.68
C VAL A 647 11.74 -27.57 -14.94
N VAL A 648 10.42 -27.35 -15.00
CA VAL A 648 9.38 -28.26 -14.50
C VAL A 648 8.70 -28.91 -15.69
N LEU A 649 8.76 -30.24 -15.76
CA LEU A 649 8.24 -31.05 -16.87
C LEU A 649 7.25 -32.08 -16.36
N GLY A 650 6.20 -32.37 -17.12
CA GLY A 650 5.47 -33.62 -16.87
C GLY A 650 6.16 -34.84 -17.48
N GLU A 651 5.89 -35.98 -16.88
CA GLU A 651 6.46 -37.27 -17.26
C GLU A 651 5.38 -38.34 -17.32
N GLU A 652 5.40 -39.13 -18.40
CA GLU A 652 4.49 -40.26 -18.54
C GLU A 652 4.74 -41.31 -17.42
N PRO A 653 3.68 -41.90 -16.86
CA PRO A 653 3.81 -42.90 -15.80
C PRO A 653 4.73 -44.07 -16.19
N GLY A 654 5.82 -44.25 -15.45
CA GLY A 654 6.72 -45.41 -15.59
C GLY A 654 7.95 -45.22 -16.49
N ALA A 655 8.20 -44.01 -17.00
CA ALA A 655 9.47 -43.68 -17.63
C ALA A 655 10.62 -43.62 -16.59
N PRO A 656 11.84 -44.04 -16.94
CA PRO A 656 13.00 -43.87 -16.06
C PRO A 656 13.37 -42.38 -15.99
N ALA A 657 12.98 -41.75 -14.88
CA ALA A 657 13.27 -40.35 -14.61
C ALA A 657 14.75 -40.14 -14.23
N GLU A 658 15.51 -39.43 -15.08
CA GLU A 658 16.75 -38.77 -14.65
C GLU A 658 16.37 -37.40 -14.03
N GLY A 659 16.72 -37.18 -12.75
CA GLY A 659 16.44 -35.94 -12.01
C GLY A 659 15.53 -36.13 -10.79
N TRP A 660 14.93 -35.02 -10.31
CA TRP A 660 13.94 -35.06 -9.22
C TRP A 660 12.56 -35.43 -9.76
N LEU A 661 11.96 -36.49 -9.22
CA LEU A 661 10.61 -36.94 -9.56
C LEU A 661 9.65 -36.63 -8.40
N LEU A 662 8.56 -35.93 -8.71
CA LEU A 662 7.43 -35.66 -7.84
C LEU A 662 6.22 -36.42 -8.37
N THR A 663 5.61 -37.25 -7.52
CA THR A 663 4.44 -38.06 -7.93
C THR A 663 3.19 -37.58 -7.22
N LEU A 664 2.21 -37.08 -7.98
CA LEU A 664 0.87 -36.79 -7.49
C LEU A 664 0.00 -38.03 -7.58
N THR A 665 -0.53 -38.45 -6.44
CA THR A 665 -1.42 -39.60 -6.33
C THR A 665 -2.88 -39.22 -6.56
N ASP A 666 -3.73 -40.21 -6.83
CA ASP A 666 -5.17 -39.99 -7.07
C ASP A 666 -5.88 -39.37 -5.85
N ASP A 667 -5.41 -39.66 -4.64
CA ASP A 667 -5.89 -39.09 -3.36
C ASP A 667 -5.33 -37.70 -3.05
N GLY A 668 -4.56 -37.09 -3.97
CA GLY A 668 -4.06 -35.73 -3.87
C GLY A 668 -2.83 -35.58 -2.97
N ARG A 669 -2.10 -36.66 -2.71
CA ARG A 669 -0.80 -36.59 -2.03
C ARG A 669 0.32 -36.37 -3.03
N LEU A 670 1.35 -35.66 -2.58
CA LEU A 670 2.60 -35.43 -3.30
C LEU A 670 3.69 -36.29 -2.67
N LEU A 671 4.23 -37.23 -3.43
CA LEU A 671 5.37 -38.05 -3.03
C LEU A 671 6.66 -37.39 -3.54
N ILE A 672 7.64 -37.22 -2.65
CA ILE A 672 8.96 -36.67 -2.96
C ILE A 672 10.02 -37.68 -2.50
N PRO A 673 10.34 -38.68 -3.32
CA PRO A 673 11.30 -39.73 -2.96
C PRO A 673 12.69 -39.21 -2.59
N GLY A 674 13.13 -38.10 -3.23
CA GLY A 674 14.42 -37.46 -2.93
C GLY A 674 14.56 -36.93 -1.50
N LEU A 675 13.44 -36.75 -0.78
CA LEU A 675 13.40 -36.31 0.62
C LEU A 675 12.69 -37.32 1.54
N ASP A 676 12.23 -38.46 1.02
CA ASP A 676 11.39 -39.44 1.73
C ASP A 676 10.12 -38.79 2.34
N LEU A 677 9.45 -37.93 1.56
CA LEU A 677 8.26 -37.18 2.01
C LEU A 677 6.99 -37.64 1.29
N SER A 678 5.88 -37.59 2.02
CA SER A 678 4.52 -37.73 1.49
C SER A 678 3.65 -36.61 2.03
N LEU A 679 3.32 -35.62 1.20
CA LEU A 679 2.64 -34.40 1.62
C LEU A 679 1.23 -34.34 1.05
N GLN A 680 0.34 -33.53 1.64
CA GLN A 680 -0.85 -33.07 0.92
C GLN A 680 -0.40 -32.06 -0.14
N ALA A 681 -0.66 -32.33 -1.42
CA ALA A 681 -0.23 -31.48 -2.53
C ALA A 681 -0.96 -30.13 -2.53
N ARG A 682 -0.27 -29.07 -2.93
CA ARG A 682 -0.90 -27.78 -3.27
C ARG A 682 -1.47 -27.83 -4.68
N GLN A 683 -2.68 -27.36 -4.86
CA GLN A 683 -3.36 -27.35 -6.15
C GLN A 683 -4.10 -26.02 -6.27
N LEU A 684 -4.10 -25.46 -7.48
CA LEU A 684 -4.87 -24.27 -7.83
C LEU A 684 -5.55 -24.56 -9.16
N THR A 685 -6.89 -24.54 -9.18
CA THR A 685 -7.64 -24.81 -10.40
C THR A 685 -7.50 -23.65 -11.39
N ALA A 686 -7.82 -23.90 -12.67
CA ALA A 686 -7.82 -22.85 -13.70
C ALA A 686 -8.80 -21.71 -13.36
N GLN A 687 -9.98 -22.03 -12.83
CA GLN A 687 -10.98 -21.01 -12.47
C GLN A 687 -10.52 -20.18 -11.27
N GLU A 688 -9.98 -20.82 -10.22
CA GLU A 688 -9.46 -20.12 -9.04
C GLU A 688 -8.32 -19.16 -9.43
N ALA A 689 -7.41 -19.61 -10.30
CA ALA A 689 -6.34 -18.77 -10.83
C ALA A 689 -6.87 -17.59 -11.65
N ALA A 690 -7.86 -17.83 -12.52
CA ALA A 690 -8.49 -16.78 -13.31
C ALA A 690 -9.17 -15.73 -12.43
N ASP A 691 -9.86 -16.14 -11.36
CA ASP A 691 -10.51 -15.23 -10.42
C ASP A 691 -9.49 -14.35 -9.68
N ILE A 692 -8.37 -14.93 -9.23
CA ILE A 692 -7.29 -14.19 -8.56
C ILE A 692 -6.61 -13.22 -9.55
N ALA A 693 -6.29 -13.69 -10.76
CA ALA A 693 -5.66 -12.88 -11.79
C ALA A 693 -6.57 -11.72 -12.22
N ALA A 694 -7.87 -11.96 -12.40
CA ALA A 694 -8.86 -10.94 -12.71
C ALA A 694 -8.96 -9.89 -11.58
N LEU A 695 -8.87 -10.31 -10.32
CA LEU A 695 -8.86 -9.40 -9.17
C LEU A 695 -7.62 -8.49 -9.17
N LEU A 696 -6.41 -9.04 -9.35
CA LEU A 696 -5.18 -8.23 -9.41
C LEU A 696 -5.11 -7.36 -10.68
N ALA A 697 -5.60 -7.84 -11.81
CA ALA A 697 -5.70 -7.05 -13.05
C ALA A 697 -6.69 -5.89 -12.90
N PHE A 698 -7.83 -6.13 -12.25
CA PHE A 698 -8.77 -5.07 -11.90
C PHE A 698 -8.09 -4.02 -11.03
N GLU A 699 -7.39 -4.39 -9.96
CA GLU A 699 -6.71 -3.43 -9.09
C GLU A 699 -5.54 -2.70 -9.80
N ARG A 700 -4.91 -3.31 -10.81
CA ARG A 700 -3.86 -2.64 -11.62
C ARG A 700 -4.41 -1.65 -12.64
N GLY A 701 -5.53 -1.99 -13.27
CA GLY A 701 -6.07 -1.25 -14.42
C GLY A 701 -7.26 -0.34 -14.10
N ALA A 702 -7.89 -0.47 -12.93
CA ALA A 702 -9.09 0.29 -12.61
C ALA A 702 -8.78 1.75 -12.27
N ASP A 703 -9.26 2.65 -13.14
CA ASP A 703 -9.32 4.09 -12.88
C ASP A 703 -10.23 4.43 -11.68
N ASP A 704 -10.18 5.70 -11.27
CA ASP A 704 -11.16 6.24 -10.33
C ASP A 704 -12.57 6.29 -10.94
N ALA A 705 -13.58 6.32 -10.08
CA ALA A 705 -15.00 6.38 -10.44
C ALA A 705 -15.62 7.68 -9.94
N ALA A 706 -16.67 8.15 -10.63
CA ALA A 706 -17.51 9.23 -10.11
C ALA A 706 -18.20 8.75 -8.83
N ILE A 707 -18.35 9.64 -7.85
CA ILE A 707 -19.28 9.38 -6.75
C ILE A 707 -20.70 9.35 -7.34
N PRO A 708 -21.49 8.28 -7.11
CA PRO A 708 -22.84 8.18 -7.65
C PRO A 708 -23.73 9.34 -7.21
N ALA A 709 -24.73 9.71 -8.01
CA ALA A 709 -25.75 10.67 -7.58
C ALA A 709 -26.46 10.18 -6.30
N ALA A 710 -26.87 11.11 -5.42
CA ALA A 710 -27.62 10.76 -4.23
C ALA A 710 -28.91 10.01 -4.59
N ALA A 711 -29.14 8.89 -3.91
CA ALA A 711 -30.43 8.22 -3.96
C ALA A 711 -31.36 8.79 -2.87
N GLY A 712 -32.60 9.12 -3.23
CA GLY A 712 -33.64 9.50 -2.28
C GLY A 712 -34.71 10.45 -2.80
N ASP A 713 -35.63 10.81 -1.90
CA ASP A 713 -36.84 11.60 -2.17
C ASP A 713 -36.81 12.99 -1.51
N GLN A 714 -35.77 13.31 -0.73
CA GLN A 714 -35.62 14.65 -0.17
C GLN A 714 -35.22 15.64 -1.27
N PRO A 715 -35.83 16.84 -1.35
CA PRO A 715 -35.61 17.76 -2.47
C PRO A 715 -34.12 18.10 -2.70
N TRP A 716 -33.36 18.36 -1.62
CA TRP A 716 -31.94 18.71 -1.70
C TRP A 716 -31.07 17.59 -2.30
N GLN A 717 -31.47 16.32 -2.18
CA GLN A 717 -30.71 15.17 -2.70
C GLN A 717 -30.64 15.18 -4.24
N THR A 718 -31.58 15.84 -4.92
CA THR A 718 -31.58 15.99 -6.38
C THR A 718 -30.36 16.77 -6.89
N TYR A 719 -29.74 17.59 -6.03
CA TYR A 719 -28.62 18.46 -6.39
C TYR A 719 -27.26 17.87 -6.01
N THR A 720 -27.22 16.71 -5.34
CA THR A 720 -25.99 16.18 -4.72
C THR A 720 -25.60 14.78 -5.19
N ASP A 721 -24.33 14.45 -5.02
CA ASP A 721 -23.85 13.07 -5.02
C ASP A 721 -24.17 12.33 -3.71
N ALA A 722 -23.86 11.03 -3.65
CA ALA A 722 -24.12 10.15 -2.52
C ALA A 722 -23.44 10.61 -1.22
N THR A 723 -22.48 11.53 -1.29
CA THR A 723 -21.72 12.08 -0.16
C THR A 723 -22.07 13.52 0.16
N GLY A 724 -23.05 14.10 -0.53
CA GLY A 724 -23.56 15.46 -0.29
C GLY A 724 -22.78 16.56 -1.03
N ALA A 725 -21.85 16.23 -1.93
CA ALA A 725 -21.24 17.25 -2.79
C ALA A 725 -22.23 17.67 -3.87
N LEU A 726 -22.27 18.96 -4.24
CA LEU A 726 -23.13 19.42 -5.33
C LEU A 726 -22.68 18.81 -6.67
N LEU A 727 -23.64 18.36 -7.47
CA LEU A 727 -23.36 17.76 -8.78
C LEU A 727 -22.78 18.79 -9.76
N GLU A 728 -21.96 18.32 -10.69
CA GLU A 728 -21.34 19.16 -11.72
C GLU A 728 -22.37 19.89 -12.60
N ASN A 729 -23.51 19.26 -12.89
CA ASN A 729 -24.56 19.85 -13.74
C ASN A 729 -25.39 20.95 -13.06
N VAL A 730 -25.28 21.12 -11.74
CA VAL A 730 -25.97 22.17 -10.97
C VAL A 730 -25.02 23.25 -10.44
N THR A 731 -23.72 23.09 -10.70
CA THR A 731 -22.67 24.02 -10.30
C THR A 731 -22.07 24.72 -11.52
N LEU A 732 -21.43 25.85 -11.27
CA LEU A 732 -20.72 26.64 -12.27
C LEU A 732 -19.20 26.50 -12.04
N PRO A 733 -18.39 26.55 -13.11
CA PRO A 733 -16.95 26.67 -12.97
C PRO A 733 -16.57 27.85 -12.06
N ARG A 734 -15.44 27.72 -11.38
CA ARG A 734 -14.90 28.75 -10.48
C ARG A 734 -14.53 30.03 -11.27
N GLY A 735 -13.93 29.89 -12.44
CA GLY A 735 -13.57 30.99 -13.35
C GLY A 735 -14.77 31.57 -14.14
N PRO A 736 -14.60 32.70 -14.85
CA PRO A 736 -15.65 33.25 -15.72
C PRO A 736 -16.06 32.25 -16.82
N ASP A 737 -17.32 32.28 -17.26
CA ASP A 737 -17.84 31.39 -18.31
C ASP A 737 -17.01 31.51 -19.59
N ARG A 738 -16.20 30.49 -19.90
CA ARG A 738 -15.31 30.42 -21.07
C ARG A 738 -16.00 29.88 -22.33
N ASN A 739 -17.32 29.71 -22.32
CA ASN A 739 -18.11 29.03 -23.36
C ASN A 739 -18.19 29.75 -24.73
N GLY A 740 -17.29 30.70 -25.01
CA GLY A 740 -17.19 31.41 -26.30
C GLY A 740 -15.79 31.45 -26.92
N GLU A 741 -14.75 30.94 -26.26
CA GLU A 741 -13.38 30.97 -26.76
C GLU A 741 -12.93 29.56 -27.18
N GLY A 742 -12.51 29.41 -28.44
CA GLY A 742 -12.05 28.12 -28.97
C GLY A 742 -10.85 27.55 -28.20
N PRO A 743 -10.48 26.27 -28.42
CA PRO A 743 -9.48 25.55 -27.62
C PRO A 743 -8.11 26.25 -27.51
N ALA A 744 -7.70 27.04 -28.50
CA ALA A 744 -6.49 27.86 -28.46
C ALA A 744 -6.58 29.08 -27.52
N GLY A 745 -7.78 29.64 -27.31
CA GLY A 745 -8.03 30.74 -26.38
C GLY A 745 -8.02 30.28 -24.92
N VAL A 746 -8.50 29.06 -24.66
CA VAL A 746 -8.51 28.46 -23.31
C VAL A 746 -7.08 28.21 -22.81
N ALA A 747 -6.18 27.71 -23.67
CA ALA A 747 -4.76 27.50 -23.32
C ALA A 747 -4.00 28.81 -23.11
N ALA A 748 -4.20 29.81 -23.98
CA ALA A 748 -3.58 31.14 -23.83
C ALA A 748 -4.12 31.94 -22.63
N ALA A 749 -5.36 31.67 -22.20
CA ALA A 749 -5.97 32.27 -21.01
C ALA A 749 -5.58 31.55 -19.71
N ALA A 750 -5.33 30.23 -19.74
CA ALA A 750 -4.78 29.48 -18.61
C ALA A 750 -3.33 29.92 -18.29
N ALA A 751 -2.51 30.15 -19.32
CA ALA A 751 -1.17 30.73 -19.15
C ALA A 751 -1.17 32.18 -18.61
N ARG A 752 -2.27 32.91 -18.78
CA ARG A 752 -2.48 34.27 -18.23
C ARG A 752 -3.17 34.28 -16.85
N ALA A 753 -3.65 33.14 -16.36
CA ALA A 753 -4.45 33.04 -15.14
C ALA A 753 -3.60 32.83 -13.88
N GLN A 754 -2.50 33.57 -13.72
CA GLN A 754 -1.76 33.55 -12.47
C GLN A 754 -2.51 34.29 -11.35
N TRP A 755 -3.38 35.26 -11.69
CA TRP A 755 -4.15 36.05 -10.73
C TRP A 755 -5.63 36.12 -11.17
N THR A 756 -6.48 35.27 -10.59
CA THR A 756 -7.94 35.44 -10.62
C THR A 756 -8.39 36.30 -9.43
N PRO A 757 -9.26 37.32 -9.63
CA PRO A 757 -9.84 38.02 -8.49
C PRO A 757 -10.64 37.05 -7.62
N ALA A 758 -10.87 37.42 -6.35
CA ALA A 758 -11.72 36.67 -5.43
C ALA A 758 -13.00 36.19 -6.13
N VAL A 759 -13.40 34.95 -5.82
CA VAL A 759 -14.47 34.22 -6.50
C VAL A 759 -15.65 34.04 -5.53
N PRO A 760 -16.58 35.02 -5.46
CA PRO A 760 -17.77 34.90 -4.64
C PRO A 760 -18.58 33.64 -4.99
N GLY A 761 -19.12 32.99 -3.96
CA GLY A 761 -19.95 31.79 -4.12
C GLY A 761 -19.17 30.47 -4.22
N SER A 762 -17.83 30.52 -4.18
CA SER A 762 -16.96 29.34 -3.99
C SER A 762 -16.67 29.14 -2.51
N VAL A 763 -16.57 27.87 -2.07
CA VAL A 763 -16.17 27.52 -0.69
C VAL A 763 -14.74 27.95 -0.36
N LEU A 764 -13.90 28.07 -1.38
CA LEU A 764 -12.57 28.68 -1.30
C LEU A 764 -12.66 30.02 -2.04
N PRO A 765 -12.97 31.16 -1.42
CA PRO A 765 -13.28 32.41 -2.14
C PRO A 765 -12.06 33.19 -2.63
N GLN A 766 -10.85 32.90 -2.16
CA GLN A 766 -9.64 33.65 -2.55
C GLN A 766 -9.11 33.24 -3.93
N ASP A 767 -8.05 33.90 -4.39
CA ASP A 767 -7.37 33.49 -5.63
C ASP A 767 -6.77 32.08 -5.50
N THR A 768 -6.86 31.28 -6.57
CA THR A 768 -6.33 29.91 -6.58
C THR A 768 -4.83 29.87 -6.28
N GLY A 769 -4.06 30.86 -6.74
CA GLY A 769 -2.63 30.96 -6.48
C GLY A 769 -2.29 31.10 -5.00
N ILE A 770 -3.15 31.76 -4.21
CA ILE A 770 -2.96 31.88 -2.75
C ILE A 770 -3.03 30.51 -2.09
N TYR A 771 -4.01 29.68 -2.49
CA TYR A 771 -4.17 28.34 -1.93
C TYR A 771 -3.01 27.42 -2.33
N VAL A 772 -2.65 27.39 -3.62
CA VAL A 772 -1.53 26.58 -4.12
C VAL A 772 -0.20 26.97 -3.48
N GLN A 773 0.01 28.25 -3.18
CA GLN A 773 1.19 28.70 -2.46
C GLN A 773 1.16 28.31 -0.98
N SER A 774 -0.01 28.35 -0.33
CA SER A 774 -0.12 28.21 1.13
C SER A 774 -0.39 26.79 1.63
N SER A 775 -0.77 25.85 0.76
CA SER A 775 -1.05 24.46 1.10
C SER A 775 -0.55 23.46 0.05
N ALA A 776 -0.89 22.18 0.23
CA ALA A 776 -0.60 21.09 -0.70
C ALA A 776 -1.53 21.03 -1.93
N VAL A 777 -2.53 21.92 -2.02
CA VAL A 777 -3.57 21.84 -3.04
C VAL A 777 -3.00 22.13 -4.45
N THR A 778 -3.55 21.45 -5.46
CA THR A 778 -3.28 21.74 -6.88
C THR A 778 -4.38 22.61 -7.50
N VAL A 779 -4.13 23.18 -8.68
CA VAL A 779 -5.14 23.97 -9.39
C VAL A 779 -6.35 23.09 -9.74
N GLU A 780 -6.07 21.86 -10.18
CA GLU A 780 -7.06 20.85 -10.54
C GLU A 780 -7.95 20.49 -9.35
N ASP A 781 -7.39 20.35 -8.15
CA ASP A 781 -8.16 20.10 -6.92
C ASP A 781 -9.12 21.24 -6.61
N VAL A 782 -8.65 22.50 -6.72
CA VAL A 782 -9.50 23.68 -6.47
C VAL A 782 -10.62 23.78 -7.50
N GLU A 783 -10.34 23.51 -8.78
CA GLU A 783 -11.35 23.52 -9.84
C GLU A 783 -12.38 22.38 -9.69
N ALA A 784 -11.95 21.22 -9.21
CA ALA A 784 -12.83 20.07 -8.97
C ALA A 784 -13.71 20.27 -7.73
N LEU A 785 -13.13 20.67 -6.59
CA LEU A 785 -13.81 20.67 -5.29
C LEU A 785 -14.49 22.00 -4.94
N ALA A 786 -13.96 23.15 -5.39
CA ALA A 786 -14.42 24.48 -5.00
C ALA A 786 -15.15 25.20 -6.15
N ARG A 787 -16.12 24.51 -6.74
CA ARG A 787 -17.06 25.06 -7.73
C ARG A 787 -18.05 26.02 -7.08
N ARG A 788 -18.74 26.81 -7.91
CA ARG A 788 -19.74 27.80 -7.45
C ARG A 788 -21.16 27.29 -7.60
N ALA A 789 -22.02 27.62 -6.66
CA ALA A 789 -23.45 27.42 -6.81
C ALA A 789 -24.15 28.67 -7.38
N PRO A 790 -25.19 28.51 -8.24
CA PRO A 790 -26.11 29.59 -8.58
C PRO A 790 -26.81 30.17 -7.34
N THR A 791 -27.08 31.48 -7.34
CA THR A 791 -27.65 32.16 -6.16
C THR A 791 -29.06 31.65 -5.80
N ASP A 792 -29.88 31.27 -6.79
CA ASP A 792 -31.22 30.71 -6.57
C ASP A 792 -31.19 29.30 -5.96
N LEU A 793 -30.07 28.57 -6.11
CA LEU A 793 -29.90 27.27 -5.49
C LEU A 793 -29.69 27.38 -3.99
N ARG A 794 -29.08 28.47 -3.51
CA ARG A 794 -28.86 28.70 -2.08
C ARG A 794 -30.16 28.75 -1.30
N ASP A 795 -31.10 29.60 -1.71
CA ASP A 795 -32.37 29.76 -1.00
C ASP A 795 -33.14 28.42 -0.92
N ARG A 796 -33.18 27.67 -2.03
CA ARG A 796 -33.82 26.34 -2.05
C ARG A 796 -33.17 25.35 -1.09
N VAL A 797 -31.84 25.24 -1.11
CA VAL A 797 -31.12 24.29 -0.25
C VAL A 797 -31.21 24.68 1.22
N GLU A 798 -31.16 25.98 1.55
CA GLU A 798 -31.31 26.45 2.93
C GLU A 798 -32.74 26.22 3.45
N ASP A 799 -33.77 26.40 2.60
CA ASP A 799 -35.16 26.05 2.93
C ASP A 799 -35.34 24.54 3.11
N ASP A 800 -34.78 23.71 2.22
CA ASP A 800 -34.84 22.25 2.28
C ASP A 800 -34.14 21.69 3.54
N LEU A 801 -33.16 22.42 4.09
CA LEU A 801 -32.33 22.02 5.24
C LEU A 801 -32.59 22.86 6.50
N GLU A 802 -33.78 23.45 6.64
CA GLU A 802 -34.13 24.31 7.79
C GLU A 802 -34.01 23.62 9.17
N GLN A 803 -34.04 22.28 9.20
CA GLN A 803 -33.98 21.49 10.43
C GLN A 803 -32.55 21.11 10.84
N LEU A 804 -31.57 21.24 9.93
CA LEU A 804 -30.21 20.72 10.10
C LEU A 804 -29.53 21.22 11.38
N ASP A 805 -29.66 22.50 11.71
CA ASP A 805 -29.02 23.05 12.93
C ASP A 805 -29.63 22.51 14.22
N ARG A 806 -30.93 22.16 14.21
CA ARG A 806 -31.58 21.49 15.35
C ARG A 806 -31.14 20.04 15.45
N ASP A 807 -31.12 19.32 14.34
CA ASP A 807 -30.71 17.91 14.29
C ASP A 807 -29.24 17.76 14.71
N LEU A 808 -28.37 18.70 14.33
CA LEU A 808 -26.97 18.73 14.75
C LEU A 808 -26.82 19.04 16.25
N ALA A 809 -27.62 19.95 16.80
CA ALA A 809 -27.62 20.21 18.24
C ALA A 809 -28.11 18.96 19.02
N ASP A 810 -29.17 18.32 18.53
CA ASP A 810 -29.71 17.08 19.09
C ASP A 810 -28.74 15.91 18.97
N TRP A 811 -27.88 15.87 17.95
CA TRP A 811 -26.80 14.88 17.82
C TRP A 811 -25.77 14.97 18.94
N TRP A 812 -25.43 16.18 19.39
CA TRP A 812 -24.43 16.39 20.42
C TRP A 812 -24.99 16.39 21.85
N ASP A 813 -26.30 16.58 22.03
CA ASP A 813 -26.93 16.61 23.35
C ASP A 813 -26.91 15.22 24.03
N PRO A 814 -26.12 14.95 25.08
CA PRO A 814 -26.07 13.62 25.70
C PRO A 814 -27.43 13.12 26.21
N ASP A 815 -28.39 14.01 26.46
CA ASP A 815 -29.73 13.72 26.98
C ASP A 815 -30.82 13.63 25.89
N CYS A 816 -30.44 13.71 24.61
CA CYS A 816 -31.38 13.53 23.50
C CYS A 816 -32.08 12.16 23.58
N SER A 817 -33.37 12.17 23.31
CA SER A 817 -34.23 10.97 23.33
C SER A 817 -34.34 10.24 21.99
N TRP A 818 -33.69 10.78 20.94
CA TRP A 818 -33.69 10.19 19.60
C TRP A 818 -32.55 9.16 19.45
N PRO A 819 -32.83 8.00 18.85
CA PRO A 819 -31.78 7.04 18.52
C PRO A 819 -30.74 7.66 17.58
N ARG A 820 -29.47 7.27 17.77
CA ARG A 820 -28.33 7.71 16.95
C ARG A 820 -27.62 6.54 16.33
N LEU A 821 -27.37 6.64 15.04
CA LEU A 821 -26.59 5.68 14.28
C LEU A 821 -25.30 6.35 13.81
N THR A 822 -24.17 5.76 14.17
CA THR A 822 -22.84 6.14 13.69
C THR A 822 -22.44 5.21 12.56
N LEU A 823 -22.13 5.78 11.39
CA LEU A 823 -21.66 5.12 10.17
C LEU A 823 -20.31 5.70 9.70
N LEU A 824 -19.96 6.94 10.06
CA LEU A 824 -18.66 7.56 9.77
C LEU A 824 -17.63 7.16 10.84
N GLY A 825 -17.48 5.85 11.03
CA GLY A 825 -16.67 5.21 12.05
C GLY A 825 -17.12 3.76 12.28
N PRO A 826 -16.73 3.14 13.41
CA PRO A 826 -17.28 1.85 13.82
C PRO A 826 -18.79 1.91 13.92
N ILE A 827 -19.48 0.98 13.27
CA ILE A 827 -20.95 0.98 13.24
C ILE A 827 -21.49 0.84 14.66
N ALA A 828 -22.21 1.84 15.13
CA ALA A 828 -22.73 1.89 16.49
C ALA A 828 -24.15 2.45 16.51
N LEU A 829 -25.04 1.80 17.26
CA LEU A 829 -26.40 2.26 17.48
C LEU A 829 -26.60 2.60 18.96
N ARG A 830 -26.91 3.86 19.24
CA ARG A 830 -27.42 4.30 20.53
C ARG A 830 -28.94 4.36 20.47
N ALA A 831 -29.60 3.59 21.33
CA ALA A 831 -31.06 3.54 21.43
C ALA A 831 -31.51 3.51 22.89
N HIS A 832 -32.81 3.72 23.12
CA HIS A 832 -33.39 3.88 24.47
C HIS A 832 -34.31 2.71 24.90
N GLY A 833 -34.36 1.62 24.12
CA GLY A 833 -35.10 0.41 24.48
C GLY A 833 -34.35 -0.49 25.48
N ASP A 834 -34.74 -1.77 25.55
CA ASP A 834 -34.21 -2.72 26.54
C ASP A 834 -32.79 -3.22 26.16
N GLU A 835 -31.79 -2.50 26.67
CA GLU A 835 -30.37 -2.84 26.53
C GLU A 835 -30.03 -4.24 27.08
N THR A 836 -30.70 -4.65 28.16
CA THR A 836 -30.41 -5.95 28.79
C THR A 836 -30.88 -7.12 27.91
N ALA A 837 -31.98 -6.94 27.18
CA ALA A 837 -32.45 -7.92 26.21
C ALA A 837 -31.49 -8.03 25.01
N VAL A 838 -30.94 -6.91 24.55
CA VAL A 838 -29.94 -6.91 23.46
C VAL A 838 -28.68 -7.67 23.86
N VAL A 839 -28.13 -7.38 25.04
CA VAL A 839 -26.94 -8.07 25.57
C VAL A 839 -27.21 -9.57 25.72
N LYS A 840 -28.36 -9.96 26.28
CA LYS A 840 -28.73 -11.38 26.42
C LYS A 840 -28.91 -12.10 25.08
N SER A 841 -29.33 -11.40 24.03
CA SER A 841 -29.54 -12.01 22.71
C SER A 841 -28.24 -12.36 22.00
N GLY A 842 -27.13 -11.68 22.30
CA GLY A 842 -25.86 -11.80 21.56
C GLY A 842 -25.91 -11.27 20.12
N LEU A 843 -27.01 -10.63 19.70
CA LEU A 843 -27.26 -10.20 18.32
C LEU A 843 -27.06 -8.70 18.07
N ARG A 844 -26.43 -7.95 18.99
CA ARG A 844 -26.21 -6.49 18.87
C ARG A 844 -25.71 -6.08 17.48
N ARG A 845 -24.60 -6.68 17.02
CA ARG A 845 -24.00 -6.36 15.72
C ARG A 845 -24.96 -6.58 14.54
N ARG A 846 -25.84 -7.57 14.65
CA ARG A 846 -26.86 -7.84 13.63
C ARG A 846 -28.01 -6.84 13.68
N TYR A 847 -28.36 -6.33 14.86
CA TYR A 847 -29.32 -5.22 14.99
C TYR A 847 -28.75 -3.93 14.40
N GLU A 848 -27.50 -3.60 14.72
CA GLU A 848 -26.75 -2.48 14.16
C GLU A 848 -26.70 -2.57 12.62
N GLU A 849 -26.33 -3.74 12.09
CA GLU A 849 -26.28 -4.03 10.65
C GLU A 849 -27.63 -3.79 9.95
N VAL A 850 -28.74 -4.31 10.49
CA VAL A 850 -30.08 -4.10 9.91
C VAL A 850 -30.44 -2.62 9.90
N VAL A 851 -30.16 -1.90 10.99
CA VAL A 851 -30.46 -0.47 11.08
C VAL A 851 -29.58 0.34 10.12
N ALA A 852 -28.30 -0.01 9.97
CA ALA A 852 -27.40 0.59 8.98
C ALA A 852 -27.85 0.33 7.54
N TYR A 853 -28.23 -0.92 7.23
CA TYR A 853 -28.76 -1.31 5.93
C TYR A 853 -30.02 -0.53 5.55
N LEU A 854 -30.91 -0.28 6.51
CA LEU A 854 -32.13 0.50 6.29
C LEU A 854 -31.84 2.00 6.24
N ALA A 855 -30.93 2.52 7.05
CA ALA A 855 -30.57 3.95 7.08
C ALA A 855 -29.92 4.41 5.77
N THR A 856 -29.22 3.50 5.09
CA THR A 856 -28.61 3.76 3.77
C THR A 856 -29.59 3.61 2.59
N ARG A 857 -30.87 3.28 2.86
CA ARG A 857 -31.93 3.12 1.85
C ARG A 857 -33.11 4.01 2.14
N THR A 858 -33.27 5.04 1.35
CA THR A 858 -34.32 6.07 1.48
C THR A 858 -35.74 5.52 1.30
N HIS A 859 -35.94 4.50 0.46
CA HIS A 859 -37.23 3.82 0.30
C HIS A 859 -37.48 2.69 1.33
N GLY A 860 -36.55 2.49 2.27
CA GLY A 860 -36.56 1.34 3.15
C GLY A 860 -36.16 0.05 2.41
N ALA A 861 -36.60 -1.10 2.93
CA ALA A 861 -36.41 -2.38 2.24
C ALA A 861 -37.53 -3.37 2.53
N THR A 862 -37.97 -4.09 1.52
CA THR A 862 -38.86 -5.24 1.67
C THR A 862 -38.16 -6.39 2.42
N GLY A 863 -38.94 -7.33 2.94
CA GLY A 863 -38.36 -8.52 3.58
C GLY A 863 -37.50 -9.36 2.63
N ASP A 864 -37.84 -9.38 1.34
CA ASP A 864 -37.08 -10.09 0.30
C ASP A 864 -35.77 -9.36 -0.03
N GLU A 865 -35.79 -8.04 -0.22
CA GLU A 865 -34.57 -7.24 -0.45
C GLU A 865 -33.60 -7.33 0.72
N ALA A 866 -34.11 -7.20 1.94
CA ALA A 866 -33.30 -7.33 3.15
C ALA A 866 -32.75 -8.76 3.31
N ALA A 867 -33.50 -9.80 2.93
CA ALA A 867 -33.02 -11.18 2.98
C ALA A 867 -31.90 -11.43 1.98
N ALA A 868 -32.06 -10.97 0.74
CA ALA A 868 -31.04 -11.09 -0.30
C ALA A 868 -29.74 -10.36 0.07
N ALA A 869 -29.85 -9.19 0.71
CA ALA A 869 -28.69 -8.38 1.05
C ALA A 869 -27.97 -8.78 2.35
N LEU A 870 -28.73 -9.16 3.39
CA LEU A 870 -28.15 -9.46 4.71
C LEU A 870 -27.77 -10.93 4.87
N ARG A 871 -28.37 -11.83 4.09
CA ARG A 871 -28.12 -13.28 4.11
C ARG A 871 -28.04 -13.86 2.70
N PRO A 872 -27.09 -13.39 1.85
CA PRO A 872 -26.89 -13.95 0.51
C PRO A 872 -26.42 -15.41 0.56
N ASP A 873 -25.87 -15.85 1.69
CA ASP A 873 -25.37 -17.21 1.94
C ASP A 873 -26.49 -18.25 2.15
N MET A 874 -27.74 -17.82 2.40
CA MET A 874 -28.85 -18.71 2.70
C MET A 874 -29.64 -19.09 1.44
N ALA A 875 -29.47 -20.33 0.99
CA ALA A 875 -30.16 -20.87 -0.19
C ALA A 875 -31.69 -20.95 -0.03
N ASP A 876 -32.22 -21.13 1.19
CA ASP A 876 -33.67 -21.15 1.43
C ASP A 876 -34.22 -19.72 1.68
N PRO A 877 -35.03 -19.16 0.77
CA PRO A 877 -35.56 -17.80 0.90
C PRO A 877 -36.52 -17.61 2.09
N VAL A 878 -37.17 -18.70 2.56
CA VAL A 878 -38.07 -18.63 3.72
C VAL A 878 -37.25 -18.45 5.00
N THR A 879 -36.19 -19.25 5.18
CA THR A 879 -35.28 -19.13 6.31
C THR A 879 -34.55 -17.79 6.33
N ALA A 880 -34.09 -17.29 5.17
CA ALA A 880 -33.45 -15.98 5.06
C ALA A 880 -34.40 -14.85 5.52
N ARG A 881 -35.65 -14.85 5.06
CA ARG A 881 -36.67 -13.89 5.54
C ARG A 881 -36.98 -14.03 7.02
N ALA A 882 -37.14 -15.26 7.51
CA ALA A 882 -37.39 -15.51 8.94
C ALA A 882 -36.26 -14.96 9.81
N TYR A 883 -35.01 -15.08 9.35
CA TYR A 883 -33.85 -14.48 9.98
C TYR A 883 -34.00 -12.94 10.03
N VAL A 884 -34.27 -12.30 8.89
CA VAL A 884 -34.46 -10.83 8.82
C VAL A 884 -35.58 -10.37 9.72
N HIS A 885 -36.75 -11.03 9.70
CA HIS A 885 -37.88 -10.68 10.57
C HIS A 885 -37.50 -10.73 12.05
N ARG A 886 -36.74 -11.74 12.47
CA ARG A 886 -36.27 -11.89 13.85
C ARG A 886 -35.29 -10.77 14.23
N VAL A 887 -34.31 -10.47 13.38
CA VAL A 887 -33.31 -9.44 13.67
C VAL A 887 -33.94 -8.04 13.64
N ALA A 888 -34.80 -7.75 12.66
CA ALA A 888 -35.55 -6.50 12.56
C ALA A 888 -36.52 -6.30 13.74
N ALA A 889 -37.17 -7.37 14.23
CA ALA A 889 -38.01 -7.28 15.43
C ALA A 889 -37.20 -6.95 16.68
N GLY A 890 -36.00 -7.54 16.83
CA GLY A 890 -35.06 -7.22 17.91
C GLY A 890 -34.58 -5.77 17.84
N ALA A 891 -34.14 -5.31 16.66
CA ALA A 891 -33.76 -3.92 16.42
C ALA A 891 -34.92 -2.93 16.69
N ARG A 892 -36.14 -3.26 16.25
CA ARG A 892 -37.36 -2.45 16.52
C ARG A 892 -37.68 -2.36 18.01
N ALA A 893 -37.47 -3.42 18.77
CA ALA A 893 -37.66 -3.40 20.23
C ALA A 893 -36.59 -2.54 20.91
N TRP A 894 -35.35 -2.59 20.44
CA TRP A 894 -34.24 -1.82 20.97
C TRP A 894 -34.33 -0.32 20.64
N LEU A 895 -34.69 0.04 19.40
CA LEU A 895 -34.94 1.43 19.01
C LEU A 895 -36.05 2.07 19.86
N GLY A 896 -37.09 1.30 20.19
CA GLY A 896 -38.17 1.75 21.04
C GLY A 896 -39.25 2.51 20.27
N THR A 897 -39.85 3.50 20.93
CA THR A 897 -40.98 4.29 20.43
C THR A 897 -40.61 5.76 20.54
N ASP A 898 -40.98 6.55 19.54
CA ASP A 898 -40.87 7.99 19.56
C ASP A 898 -41.80 8.56 20.65
N PRO A 899 -41.27 9.31 21.64
CA PRO A 899 -42.06 9.85 22.74
C PRO A 899 -43.02 10.97 22.30
N VAL A 900 -42.76 11.63 21.17
CA VAL A 900 -43.57 12.73 20.63
C VAL A 900 -44.74 12.18 19.82
N THR A 901 -44.46 11.28 18.88
CA THR A 901 -45.49 10.75 17.96
C THR A 901 -46.19 9.50 18.51
N GLY A 902 -45.56 8.78 19.44
CA GLY A 902 -46.03 7.48 19.93
C GLY A 902 -45.83 6.34 18.92
N GLU A 903 -45.22 6.60 17.78
CA GLU A 903 -44.94 5.61 16.74
C GLU A 903 -43.59 4.89 16.96
N LYS A 904 -43.43 3.72 16.34
CA LYS A 904 -42.16 2.98 16.40
C LYS A 904 -41.17 3.56 15.40
N TYR A 905 -39.92 3.80 15.83
CA TYR A 905 -38.84 4.30 14.98
C TYR A 905 -38.55 3.39 13.77
N LEU A 906 -38.66 2.07 13.93
CA LEU A 906 -38.57 1.09 12.85
C LEU A 906 -39.94 0.45 12.59
N SER A 907 -40.43 0.46 11.34
CA SER A 907 -41.69 -0.19 10.94
C SER A 907 -41.64 -1.73 11.08
N SER A 908 -42.79 -2.41 11.12
CA SER A 908 -42.84 -3.87 11.36
C SER A 908 -42.62 -4.69 10.08
N GLY A 909 -42.59 -4.05 8.91
CA GLY A 909 -42.58 -4.72 7.61
C GLY A 909 -43.87 -5.47 7.25
N HIS A 910 -44.90 -5.47 8.12
CA HIS A 910 -46.11 -6.27 7.89
C HIS A 910 -47.01 -5.74 6.76
N ARG A 911 -46.94 -4.43 6.47
CA ARG A 911 -47.77 -3.75 5.45
C ARG A 911 -46.95 -3.14 4.31
N GLY A 912 -45.69 -3.55 4.14
CA GLY A 912 -44.77 -2.98 3.15
C GLY A 912 -43.32 -3.07 3.60
N ALA A 913 -42.48 -2.19 3.06
CA ALA A 913 -41.06 -2.13 3.40
C ALA A 913 -40.81 -1.76 4.88
N TYR A 914 -39.71 -2.26 5.42
CA TYR A 914 -39.09 -1.76 6.63
C TYR A 914 -38.63 -0.32 6.38
N SER A 915 -39.05 0.60 7.24
CA SER A 915 -38.70 2.02 7.14
C SER A 915 -38.26 2.56 8.50
N LEU A 916 -37.23 3.39 8.51
CA LEU A 916 -36.80 4.16 9.69
C LEU A 916 -37.43 5.56 9.67
N ARG A 917 -37.69 6.11 10.86
CA ARG A 917 -38.18 7.47 11.08
C ARG A 917 -37.46 8.05 12.28
N ASN A 918 -37.18 9.36 12.29
CA ASN A 918 -36.65 10.09 13.45
C ASN A 918 -35.43 9.42 14.12
N VAL A 919 -34.51 8.89 13.30
CA VAL A 919 -33.21 8.37 13.74
C VAL A 919 -32.15 9.33 13.22
N LEU A 920 -31.31 9.87 14.09
CA LEU A 920 -30.19 10.70 13.69
C LEU A 920 -29.07 9.81 13.14
N VAL A 921 -28.56 10.15 11.96
CA VAL A 921 -27.50 9.40 11.29
C VAL A 921 -26.38 10.39 10.93
N ASP A 922 -25.18 10.16 11.45
CA ASP A 922 -24.01 11.02 11.19
C ASP A 922 -23.73 11.21 9.70
N ALA A 923 -23.82 10.15 8.90
CA ALA A 923 -23.60 10.19 7.47
C ALA A 923 -24.63 11.06 6.74
N GLU A 924 -25.88 11.11 7.23
CA GLU A 924 -26.90 11.99 6.67
C GLU A 924 -26.64 13.45 7.05
N LEU A 925 -26.31 13.71 8.31
CA LEU A 925 -25.90 15.05 8.79
C LEU A 925 -24.68 15.56 8.01
N PHE A 926 -23.69 14.70 7.77
CA PHE A 926 -22.51 15.00 6.96
C PHE A 926 -22.88 15.42 5.53
N ARG A 927 -23.75 14.64 4.87
CA ARG A 927 -24.23 14.96 3.51
C ARG A 927 -24.94 16.31 3.46
N GLN A 928 -25.80 16.58 4.44
CA GLN A 928 -26.55 17.83 4.54
C GLN A 928 -25.63 19.03 4.77
N LEU A 929 -24.65 18.91 5.68
CA LEU A 929 -23.64 19.94 5.92
C LEU A 929 -22.80 20.21 4.68
N ARG A 930 -22.36 19.16 3.98
CA ARG A 930 -21.58 19.30 2.73
C ARG A 930 -22.41 19.97 1.61
N CYS A 931 -23.68 19.63 1.50
CA CYS A 931 -24.60 20.25 0.54
C CYS A 931 -24.77 21.75 0.83
N ARG A 932 -25.07 22.09 2.09
CA ARG A 932 -25.26 23.47 2.53
C ARG A 932 -23.98 24.31 2.40
N ALA A 933 -22.82 23.72 2.67
CA ALA A 933 -21.53 24.35 2.45
C ALA A 933 -21.34 24.77 0.99
N GLY A 934 -21.69 23.90 0.04
CA GLY A 934 -21.55 24.15 -1.39
C GLY A 934 -22.31 25.37 -1.91
N VAL A 935 -23.44 25.73 -1.26
CA VAL A 935 -24.25 26.91 -1.64
C VAL A 935 -23.92 28.18 -0.87
N ARG A 936 -23.19 28.09 0.25
CA ARG A 936 -22.85 29.22 1.12
C ARG A 936 -21.56 29.94 0.71
N GLY A 937 -20.81 29.41 -0.25
CA GLY A 937 -19.48 29.95 -0.60
C GLY A 937 -18.54 29.85 0.60
N GLY A 938 -17.70 30.86 0.82
CA GLY A 938 -16.69 30.84 1.89
C GLY A 938 -17.23 30.61 3.31
N ASP A 939 -18.48 31.03 3.58
CA ASP A 939 -19.14 30.74 4.87
C ASP A 939 -19.38 29.23 5.09
N GLY A 940 -19.38 28.45 4.01
CA GLY A 940 -19.56 27.00 4.02
C GLY A 940 -18.43 26.23 4.68
N ILE A 941 -17.23 26.82 4.85
CA ILE A 941 -16.11 26.16 5.56
C ILE A 941 -16.51 25.77 6.99
N ARG A 942 -17.38 26.54 7.66
CA ARG A 942 -17.89 26.19 9.00
C ARG A 942 -18.74 24.92 8.98
N ASP A 943 -19.59 24.76 7.96
CA ASP A 943 -20.40 23.56 7.78
C ASP A 943 -19.50 22.35 7.47
N LEU A 944 -18.45 22.54 6.67
CA LEU A 944 -17.45 21.50 6.39
C LEU A 944 -16.66 21.08 7.64
N SER A 945 -16.23 22.03 8.47
CA SER A 945 -15.58 21.72 9.75
C SER A 945 -16.52 20.94 10.69
N ALA A 946 -17.78 21.36 10.80
CA ALA A 946 -18.79 20.64 11.59
C ALA A 946 -19.05 19.23 11.03
N ALA A 947 -18.95 19.03 9.71
CA ALA A 947 -19.08 17.71 9.09
C ALA A 947 -17.92 16.79 9.50
N LEU A 948 -16.70 17.30 9.60
CA LEU A 948 -15.54 16.53 10.07
C LEU A 948 -15.63 16.13 11.54
N GLU A 949 -16.31 16.91 12.39
CA GLU A 949 -16.54 16.55 13.80
C GLU A 949 -17.42 15.30 13.96
N LEU A 950 -18.25 14.97 12.96
CA LEU A 950 -19.08 13.76 12.95
C LEU A 950 -18.27 12.49 12.66
N VAL A 951 -17.06 12.63 12.12
CA VAL A 951 -16.21 11.51 11.71
C VAL A 951 -15.44 10.98 12.92
N SER A 952 -15.68 9.72 13.26
CA SER A 952 -15.08 9.02 14.41
C SER A 952 -14.15 7.86 14.01
N GLY A 953 -14.04 7.56 12.72
CA GLY A 953 -13.20 6.48 12.20
C GLY A 953 -13.39 6.26 10.70
N LEU A 954 -12.75 5.22 10.17
CA LEU A 954 -13.05 4.70 8.83
C LEU A 954 -14.57 4.46 8.68
N PRO A 955 -15.23 4.99 7.63
CA PRO A 955 -16.64 4.76 7.39
C PRO A 955 -16.98 3.27 7.35
N PHE A 956 -18.00 2.87 8.10
CA PHE A 956 -18.40 1.47 8.32
C PHE A 956 -17.27 0.59 8.90
N GLY A 957 -16.39 1.17 9.70
CA GLY A 957 -15.24 0.50 10.29
C GLY A 957 -15.61 -0.68 11.21
N GLN A 958 -14.65 -1.58 11.42
CA GLN A 958 -14.79 -2.78 12.28
C GLN A 958 -15.93 -3.74 11.86
N ARG A 959 -16.31 -3.73 10.58
CA ARG A 959 -17.34 -4.63 10.04
C ARG A 959 -16.81 -6.07 9.84
N PRO A 960 -17.57 -7.11 10.22
CA PRO A 960 -17.32 -8.49 9.79
C PRO A 960 -17.71 -8.69 8.31
N SER A 961 -17.47 -9.89 7.76
CA SER A 961 -18.08 -10.30 6.48
C SER A 961 -19.62 -10.24 6.55
N GLY A 962 -20.30 -9.94 5.43
CA GLY A 962 -21.76 -9.73 5.37
C GLY A 962 -22.23 -8.33 4.99
N TYR A 963 -21.31 -7.39 4.72
CA TYR A 963 -21.60 -6.00 4.34
C TYR A 963 -21.47 -5.76 2.83
N GLU A 964 -21.59 -6.80 2.00
CA GLU A 964 -21.43 -6.71 0.54
C GLU A 964 -22.48 -5.78 -0.08
N TRP A 965 -23.60 -5.56 0.61
CA TRP A 965 -24.65 -4.63 0.24
C TRP A 965 -24.24 -3.15 0.23
N LEU A 966 -23.06 -2.79 0.77
CA LEU A 966 -22.53 -1.42 0.73
C LEU A 966 -22.20 -0.98 -0.69
N GLN A 967 -21.80 -1.91 -1.58
CA GLN A 967 -21.56 -1.64 -3.01
C GLN A 967 -20.72 -0.38 -3.29
N GLY A 968 -19.65 -0.16 -2.51
CA GLY A 968 -18.75 0.99 -2.66
C GLY A 968 -19.16 2.26 -1.91
N LEU A 969 -20.24 2.23 -1.12
CA LEU A 969 -20.66 3.37 -0.31
C LEU A 969 -19.61 3.79 0.73
N ASP A 970 -18.87 2.82 1.27
CA ASP A 970 -17.71 3.05 2.13
C ASP A 970 -16.57 3.78 1.41
N LEU A 971 -16.29 3.41 0.16
CA LEU A 971 -15.32 4.10 -0.69
C LEU A 971 -15.78 5.53 -1.01
N ALA A 972 -17.08 5.72 -1.27
CA ALA A 972 -17.67 7.03 -1.51
C ALA A 972 -17.51 7.94 -0.27
N TYR A 973 -17.94 7.51 0.91
CA TYR A 973 -17.78 8.32 2.13
C TYR A 973 -16.31 8.53 2.50
N THR A 974 -15.44 7.55 2.29
CA THR A 974 -13.98 7.71 2.49
C THR A 974 -13.44 8.84 1.62
N ALA A 975 -13.74 8.82 0.32
CA ALA A 975 -13.37 9.90 -0.60
C ALA A 975 -13.97 11.24 -0.18
N GLY A 976 -15.26 11.26 0.16
CA GLY A 976 -15.96 12.48 0.56
C GLY A 976 -15.40 13.13 1.83
N VAL A 977 -15.04 12.34 2.84
CA VAL A 977 -14.39 12.85 4.05
C VAL A 977 -13.00 13.41 3.72
N CYS A 978 -12.21 12.72 2.90
CA CYS A 978 -10.88 13.20 2.50
C CYS A 978 -10.98 14.51 1.69
N ASP A 979 -11.94 14.63 0.79
CA ASP A 979 -12.17 15.85 0.00
C ASP A 979 -12.59 17.03 0.91
N VAL A 980 -13.48 16.79 1.88
CA VAL A 980 -13.90 17.82 2.85
C VAL A 980 -12.73 18.26 3.73
N ALA A 981 -11.94 17.31 4.24
CA ALA A 981 -10.75 17.61 5.02
C ALA A 981 -9.74 18.41 4.20
N HIS A 982 -9.52 18.04 2.94
CA HIS A 982 -8.61 18.75 2.04
C HIS A 982 -9.05 20.21 1.80
N LEU A 983 -10.35 20.47 1.64
CA LEU A 983 -10.91 21.82 1.54
C LEU A 983 -10.71 22.63 2.84
N VAL A 984 -10.98 22.02 4.00
CA VAL A 984 -10.84 22.69 5.30
C VAL A 984 -9.37 23.00 5.60
N VAL A 985 -8.46 22.04 5.39
CA VAL A 985 -7.00 22.26 5.53
C VAL A 985 -6.54 23.38 4.61
N THR A 986 -6.96 23.37 3.35
CA THR A 986 -6.59 24.38 2.36
C THR A 986 -7.05 25.78 2.76
N SER A 987 -8.31 25.94 3.20
CA SER A 987 -8.81 27.23 3.68
C SER A 987 -8.09 27.68 4.96
N ALA A 988 -7.94 26.77 5.93
CA ALA A 988 -7.37 27.07 7.23
C ALA A 988 -5.89 27.46 7.14
N LEU A 989 -5.10 26.80 6.28
CA LEU A 989 -3.70 27.18 6.03
C LEU A 989 -3.54 28.54 5.34
N ALA A 990 -4.46 28.89 4.44
CA ALA A 990 -4.49 30.21 3.80
C ALA A 990 -4.84 31.32 4.80
N ASP A 991 -5.76 31.03 5.73
CA ASP A 991 -6.19 31.97 6.78
C ASP A 991 -5.26 31.99 8.01
N GLY A 992 -4.29 31.06 8.09
CA GLY A 992 -3.37 30.93 9.21
C GLY A 992 -3.96 30.24 10.46
N ASP A 993 -5.11 29.57 10.32
CA ASP A 993 -5.77 28.80 11.38
C ASP A 993 -5.20 27.37 11.47
N LEU A 994 -4.08 27.23 12.18
CA LEU A 994 -3.38 25.96 12.32
C LEU A 994 -4.14 24.93 13.17
N GLU A 995 -5.00 25.38 14.10
CA GLU A 995 -5.80 24.49 14.96
C GLU A 995 -6.82 23.73 14.12
N THR A 996 -7.58 24.45 13.29
CA THR A 996 -8.54 23.85 12.36
C THR A 996 -7.85 22.99 11.31
N ALA A 997 -6.72 23.43 10.75
CA ALA A 997 -5.96 22.65 9.78
C ALA A 997 -5.46 21.32 10.37
N ARG A 998 -4.95 21.34 11.61
CA ARG A 998 -4.49 20.13 12.32
C ARG A 998 -5.63 19.19 12.67
N ALA A 999 -6.77 19.71 13.12
CA ALA A 999 -7.93 18.87 13.41
C ALA A 999 -8.44 18.17 12.13
N ALA A 1000 -8.57 18.90 11.03
CA ALA A 1000 -9.03 18.35 9.76
C ALA A 1000 -8.07 17.30 9.17
N SER A 1001 -6.75 17.56 9.20
CA SER A 1001 -5.75 16.60 8.71
C SER A 1001 -5.71 15.33 9.57
N GLN A 1002 -5.90 15.43 10.89
CA GLN A 1002 -6.00 14.27 11.78
C GLN A 1002 -7.26 13.43 11.51
N THR A 1003 -8.40 14.07 11.23
CA THR A 1003 -9.63 13.35 10.84
C THR A 1003 -9.43 12.60 9.52
N ALA A 1004 -8.76 13.20 8.54
CA ALA A 1004 -8.45 12.51 7.28
C ALA A 1004 -7.48 11.34 7.50
N LEU A 1005 -6.44 11.50 8.31
CA LEU A 1005 -5.49 10.43 8.66
C LEU A 1005 -6.15 9.25 9.38
N LEU A 1006 -7.21 9.51 10.15
CA LEU A 1006 -7.99 8.47 10.82
C LEU A 1006 -8.76 7.59 9.81
N VAL A 1007 -9.13 8.16 8.67
CA VAL A 1007 -9.95 7.51 7.64
C VAL A 1007 -9.07 6.86 6.56
N ALA A 1008 -8.06 7.58 6.05
CA ALA A 1008 -7.22 7.13 4.95
C ALA A 1008 -5.72 7.38 5.26
N PRO A 1009 -5.12 6.59 6.17
CA PRO A 1009 -3.74 6.80 6.62
C PRO A 1009 -2.67 6.52 5.55
N GLU A 1010 -3.06 5.88 4.44
CA GLU A 1010 -2.20 5.54 3.30
C GLU A 1010 -2.55 6.37 2.04
N ASP A 1011 -3.50 7.31 2.10
CA ASP A 1011 -3.75 8.23 0.99
C ASP A 1011 -2.64 9.29 0.96
N GLU A 1012 -1.90 9.35 -0.14
CA GLU A 1012 -0.80 10.30 -0.34
C GLU A 1012 -1.26 11.74 -0.13
N LYS A 1013 -2.45 12.11 -0.62
CA LYS A 1013 -2.97 13.48 -0.50
C LYS A 1013 -3.16 13.87 0.97
N VAL A 1014 -3.68 12.94 1.76
CA VAL A 1014 -3.88 13.11 3.21
C VAL A 1014 -2.54 13.25 3.93
N LEU A 1015 -1.54 12.46 3.54
CA LEU A 1015 -0.19 12.54 4.11
C LEU A 1015 0.50 13.86 3.77
N VAL A 1016 0.36 14.34 2.54
CA VAL A 1016 0.93 15.62 2.09
C VAL A 1016 0.24 16.79 2.82
N ASP A 1017 -1.08 16.76 3.02
CA ASP A 1017 -1.79 17.75 3.84
C ASP A 1017 -1.27 17.78 5.28
N ALA A 1018 -1.13 16.60 5.91
CA ALA A 1018 -0.63 16.49 7.28
C ALA A 1018 0.83 16.96 7.40
N MET A 1019 1.67 16.65 6.41
CA MET A 1019 3.04 17.15 6.29
C MET A 1019 3.08 18.68 6.22
N TRP A 1020 2.24 19.30 5.37
CA TRP A 1020 2.13 20.75 5.27
C TRP A 1020 1.73 21.39 6.59
N VAL A 1021 0.73 20.83 7.28
CA VAL A 1021 0.31 21.30 8.60
C VAL A 1021 1.46 21.22 9.61
N ALA A 1022 2.21 20.11 9.63
CA ALA A 1022 3.33 19.92 10.57
C ALA A 1022 4.45 20.94 10.35
N PHE A 1023 4.85 21.19 9.10
CA PHE A 1023 5.83 22.24 8.77
C PHE A 1023 5.30 23.63 9.11
N ARG A 1024 4.02 23.91 8.84
CA ARG A 1024 3.38 25.19 9.15
C ARG A 1024 3.28 25.47 10.65
N ASP A 1025 3.14 24.42 11.48
CA ASP A 1025 3.16 24.50 12.94
C ASP A 1025 4.59 24.58 13.54
N GLY A 1026 5.61 24.48 12.69
CA GLY A 1026 7.01 24.53 13.09
C GLY A 1026 7.56 23.21 13.63
N ASN A 1027 6.84 22.09 13.47
CA ASN A 1027 7.26 20.77 13.92
C ASN A 1027 7.98 20.00 12.80
N GLN A 1028 9.25 20.34 12.55
CA GLN A 1028 10.05 19.72 11.49
C GLN A 1028 10.11 18.19 11.61
N ALA A 1029 10.30 17.64 12.81
CA ALA A 1029 10.42 16.19 13.00
C ALA A 1029 9.14 15.44 12.60
N GLU A 1030 7.97 16.01 12.88
CA GLU A 1030 6.68 15.46 12.45
C GLU A 1030 6.50 15.59 10.93
N GLY A 1031 6.91 16.72 10.35
CA GLY A 1031 6.91 16.92 8.89
C GLY A 1031 7.77 15.89 8.15
N GLU A 1032 9.01 15.68 8.61
CA GLU A 1032 9.94 14.69 8.04
C GLU A 1032 9.45 13.25 8.22
N ALA A 1033 8.78 12.94 9.34
CA ALA A 1033 8.15 11.64 9.54
C ALA A 1033 7.02 11.38 8.52
N PHE A 1034 6.26 12.42 8.13
CA PHE A 1034 5.29 12.29 7.05
C PHE A 1034 5.95 12.15 5.68
N VAL A 1035 7.07 12.84 5.41
CA VAL A 1035 7.85 12.64 4.16
C VAL A 1035 8.29 11.18 4.02
N ALA A 1036 8.86 10.59 5.07
CA ALA A 1036 9.25 9.18 5.06
C ALA A 1036 8.06 8.23 4.79
N ARG A 1037 6.87 8.56 5.33
CA ARG A 1037 5.64 7.81 5.03
C ARG A 1037 5.16 7.98 3.59
N ILE A 1038 5.29 9.18 3.02
CA ILE A 1038 4.95 9.45 1.61
C ILE A 1038 5.84 8.62 0.67
N VAL A 1039 7.15 8.56 0.96
CA VAL A 1039 8.12 7.70 0.26
C VAL A 1039 7.72 6.23 0.35
N ALA A 1040 7.45 5.74 1.57
CA ALA A 1040 7.06 4.35 1.79
C ALA A 1040 5.74 3.97 1.09
N VAL A 1041 4.73 4.86 1.09
CA VAL A 1041 3.46 4.64 0.37
C VAL A 1041 3.66 4.64 -1.14
N ASN A 1042 4.70 5.31 -1.65
CA ASN A 1042 5.09 5.30 -3.05
C ASN A 1042 5.94 4.09 -3.46
N ASP A 1043 6.21 3.17 -2.52
CA ASP A 1043 7.13 2.04 -2.71
C ASP A 1043 8.56 2.52 -3.13
N GLY A 1044 8.93 3.74 -2.73
CA GLY A 1044 10.25 4.34 -2.99
C GLY A 1044 11.24 4.07 -1.85
N GLU A 1045 12.53 4.06 -2.16
CA GLU A 1045 13.61 4.02 -1.17
C GLU A 1045 13.92 5.41 -0.64
N ASP A 1046 13.80 6.44 -1.49
CA ASP A 1046 14.02 7.82 -1.14
C ASP A 1046 13.07 8.80 -1.86
N GLU A 1047 13.26 10.09 -1.62
CA GLU A 1047 12.44 11.16 -2.22
C GLU A 1047 12.61 11.28 -3.74
N MET A 1048 13.69 10.76 -4.33
CA MET A 1048 13.91 10.79 -5.78
C MET A 1048 12.97 9.83 -6.52
N ASP A 1049 12.43 8.83 -5.83
CA ASP A 1049 11.43 7.90 -6.37
C ASP A 1049 10.01 8.51 -6.38
N LEU A 1050 9.81 9.65 -5.70
CA LEU A 1050 8.52 10.32 -5.69
C LEU A 1050 8.20 10.97 -7.03
N HIS A 1051 6.91 11.07 -7.33
CA HIS A 1051 6.47 11.88 -8.46
C HIS A 1051 6.91 13.34 -8.28
N MET A 1052 7.33 13.99 -9.38
CA MET A 1052 7.89 15.35 -9.35
C MET A 1052 7.00 16.35 -8.64
N SER A 1053 5.67 16.30 -8.85
CA SER A 1053 4.72 17.20 -8.17
C SER A 1053 4.74 17.06 -6.64
N THR A 1054 4.92 15.84 -6.14
CA THR A 1054 4.97 15.54 -4.71
C THR A 1054 6.31 15.99 -4.13
N ALA A 1055 7.42 15.69 -4.81
CA ALA A 1055 8.75 16.15 -4.45
C ALA A 1055 8.84 17.70 -4.42
N GLU A 1056 8.28 18.39 -5.42
CA GLU A 1056 8.18 19.85 -5.45
C GLU A 1056 7.37 20.40 -4.28
N THR A 1057 6.27 19.73 -3.94
CA THR A 1057 5.40 20.10 -2.81
C THR A 1057 6.13 19.96 -1.47
N ILE A 1058 6.91 18.89 -1.28
CA ILE A 1058 7.78 18.69 -0.11
C ILE A 1058 8.85 19.79 -0.04
N ALA A 1059 9.55 20.03 -1.15
CA ALA A 1059 10.60 21.04 -1.22
C ALA A 1059 10.05 22.45 -0.95
N ARG A 1060 8.84 22.76 -1.44
CA ARG A 1060 8.15 24.03 -1.15
C ARG A 1060 7.85 24.17 0.34
N ALA A 1061 7.29 23.15 0.98
CA ALA A 1061 6.99 23.18 2.42
C ALA A 1061 8.25 23.41 3.27
N ARG A 1062 9.36 22.72 2.95
CA ARG A 1062 10.65 22.91 3.63
C ARG A 1062 11.21 24.34 3.45
N ARG A 1063 11.17 24.89 2.23
CA ARG A 1063 11.61 26.27 1.98
C ARG A 1063 10.82 27.28 2.79
N GLU A 1064 9.50 27.14 2.85
CA GLU A 1064 8.65 28.01 3.66
C GLU A 1064 8.95 27.90 5.16
N PHE A 1065 9.20 26.68 5.66
CA PHE A 1065 9.58 26.47 7.05
C PHE A 1065 10.90 27.18 7.37
N VAL A 1066 11.94 27.02 6.54
CA VAL A 1066 13.24 27.68 6.72
C VAL A 1066 13.09 29.20 6.69
N ALA A 1067 12.34 29.73 5.72
CA ALA A 1067 12.12 31.17 5.58
C ALA A 1067 11.36 31.82 6.75
N ARG A 1068 10.66 31.04 7.58
CA ARG A 1068 10.01 31.53 8.81
C ARG A 1068 10.87 31.35 10.06
N ALA A 1069 11.77 30.37 10.04
CA ALA A 1069 12.71 30.14 11.12
C ALA A 1069 13.85 31.17 11.10
N SER A 1070 14.19 31.70 9.93
CA SER A 1070 15.03 32.89 9.72
C SER A 1070 14.27 34.18 10.01
#